data_AF-A0A0P9DIH0-F1
#
_entry.id   AF-A0A0P9DIH0-F1
#
_cell.length_a   1.000
_cell.length_b   1.000
_cell.length_c   1.000
_cell.angle_alpha   90.00
_cell.angle_beta   90.00
_cell.angle_gamma   90.00
#
_symmetry.space_group_name_H-M   'P 1'
#
loop_
_entity.id
_entity.type
_entity.pdbx_description
1 polymer ?
#
loop_
_entity_poly.entity_id
_entity_poly.type
_entity_poly.pdbx_seq_one_letter_code
_entity_poly.pdbx_strand_id
1 'polypeptide(L)'
;MSHRVYLYNVSVPSEAQDDDKMMMEWGYEMPVVLQPLLVDGGFIDGNNYNNHTEPDNAGLYYNARTGIENLKRFYDFLEKQEGLIADKAAFAEAKTKLLSYLEKLDLPYFHLDAWDVFNMDDIPHAEQAETWQANIAHNNEIITKAMDNDDISLLRYSELMDVNPGFKSFAELLNYPNYEYGWASIWEPYEDETDVETFEENGLWGLKDKTGNVLLSPQFDEFYDFSCEDLAVVTRTGKYGYVHKSGKIVIPLVWDDAFDFEYGTTSAIVKRDDKFGLINLEGRMVTPTEYESLEALDGPYFTAQKDGAWGVLDQSGSVIVPFEHEEPFKFGGEYYHTAVIGRKNRKIFNESWNYIGDFPLTAVEPIGEGLILIKPHKDANHHTLYKKDGTVCVSGFDKLNRQTHFPNLLILRKGKKHGAFGKQQESLLLPYEYDALIDLQAVVDSMSSNLVLAQKDGQKGVFDGDPDEPSWLFPLDDYEKIVWLYERAFALKRNGLWSIAYSPEKRLSDYEFDLVARKAPINGFAYAFKGSEVYTVGEYGLSRADKAEVLEDAEDTYYDYYFGADVRKRLLTYAKWAGNDDGGVDEYTPVETLYNLSLEAYEAGDYDKAFHYDTLAAEKGYAPSMSNLAQMYYSQEGYLDDDKAFYWYEKGAAAGNPYAMNGLGACYRHGVGTEPDADKALYWTGQAAERGLDFAHNNLGAIYYEGQLVPQDLDKALWHYEQGEVLGSPDFGWLGYIHDLKGNHEKALHYYRQDYEAGSNVGAYNLGIVYSQDLGIAKNISAAITYFNVALERDYPHAHIELARIYRNEKEFADESLAKYHLEQAEKAGLDIPDDL
;
A
#
# COMPACT_ATOMS: atom_id res chain seq x y z
N MET A 1 -16.45 15.66 1.76
CA MET A 1 -15.81 16.23 2.95
C MET A 1 -15.13 15.06 3.64
N SER A 2 -13.87 15.21 4.03
CA SER A 2 -13.19 14.15 4.78
C SER A 2 -13.78 14.17 6.19
N HIS A 3 -14.33 13.06 6.67
CA HIS A 3 -14.72 12.96 8.09
C HIS A 3 -13.46 12.75 8.92
N ARG A 4 -13.34 13.48 10.04
CA ARG A 4 -12.11 13.58 10.84
C ARG A 4 -12.39 13.42 12.33
N VAL A 5 -11.42 12.88 13.06
CA VAL A 5 -11.39 12.92 14.52
C VAL A 5 -10.38 13.97 14.97
N TYR A 6 -10.76 14.77 15.96
CA TYR A 6 -9.93 15.82 16.52
C TYR A 6 -9.63 15.55 18.00
N LEU A 7 -8.43 15.92 18.44
CA LEU A 7 -8.08 15.93 19.87
C LEU A 7 -7.64 17.34 20.25
N TYR A 8 -8.17 17.85 21.35
CA TYR A 8 -7.84 19.18 21.89
C TYR A 8 -7.34 19.06 23.33
N ASN A 9 -6.45 19.97 23.75
CA ASN A 9 -6.21 20.25 25.17
C ASN A 9 -7.05 21.48 25.55
N VAL A 10 -7.97 21.33 26.50
CA VAL A 10 -9.00 22.33 26.79
C VAL A 10 -9.12 22.63 28.27
N SER A 11 -9.54 23.85 28.60
CA SER A 11 -9.66 24.32 29.98
C SER A 11 -11.04 24.05 30.58
N VAL A 12 -12.09 24.15 29.78
CA VAL A 12 -13.49 24.00 30.20
C VAL A 12 -14.22 23.03 29.26
N PRO A 13 -14.79 21.93 29.78
CA PRO A 13 -15.69 21.08 29.01
C PRO A 13 -16.95 21.81 28.55
N SER A 14 -17.40 21.52 27.33
CA SER A 14 -18.58 22.09 26.67
C SER A 14 -18.54 23.59 26.39
N GLU A 15 -17.37 24.22 26.48
CA GLU A 15 -17.23 25.64 26.24
C GLU A 15 -15.88 25.93 25.59
N ALA A 16 -15.87 26.14 24.27
CA ALA A 16 -14.66 26.57 23.56
C ALA A 16 -14.10 27.85 24.16
N GLN A 17 -12.80 27.82 24.48
CA GLN A 17 -12.04 28.97 24.93
C GLN A 17 -11.02 29.40 23.87
N ASP A 18 -10.60 30.67 23.94
CA ASP A 18 -9.59 31.22 23.04
C ASP A 18 -8.20 30.57 23.25
N ASP A 19 -7.95 29.95 24.40
CA ASP A 19 -6.67 29.32 24.78
C ASP A 19 -6.63 27.79 24.58
N ASP A 20 -7.75 27.18 24.18
CA ASP A 20 -7.81 25.76 23.87
C ASP A 20 -6.90 25.41 22.66
N LYS A 21 -6.20 24.28 22.74
CA LYS A 21 -5.19 23.88 21.74
C LYS A 21 -5.64 22.66 20.96
N MET A 22 -5.74 22.75 19.64
CA MET A 22 -5.92 21.57 18.79
C MET A 22 -4.59 20.81 18.70
N MET A 23 -4.63 19.51 18.97
CA MET A 23 -3.46 18.63 19.03
C MET A 23 -3.41 17.63 17.91
N MET A 24 -4.54 17.31 17.27
CA MET A 24 -4.66 16.24 16.28
C MET A 24 -5.86 16.51 15.39
N GLU A 25 -5.67 16.30 14.09
CA GLU A 25 -6.73 16.07 13.10
C GLU A 25 -6.39 14.77 12.37
N TRP A 26 -7.18 13.71 12.57
CA TRP A 26 -6.82 12.38 12.10
C TRP A 26 -8.02 11.55 11.67
N GLY A 27 -7.89 10.91 10.50
CA GLY A 27 -8.65 9.75 10.04
C GLY A 27 -10.13 9.65 10.46
N TYR A 28 -10.60 8.41 10.66
CA TYR A 28 -11.95 8.10 11.14
C TYR A 28 -11.94 7.54 12.58
N GLU A 29 -10.75 7.49 13.21
CA GLU A 29 -10.51 6.82 14.49
C GLU A 29 -9.38 7.52 15.26
N MET A 30 -9.33 7.31 16.59
CA MET A 30 -8.21 7.73 17.43
C MET A 30 -7.06 6.70 17.32
N PRO A 31 -5.85 7.09 16.88
CA PRO A 31 -4.71 6.18 16.80
C PRO A 31 -4.48 5.41 18.10
N VAL A 32 -4.43 4.08 18.02
CA VAL A 32 -4.22 3.19 19.18
C VAL A 32 -2.96 3.56 19.96
N VAL A 33 -1.90 3.98 19.26
CA VAL A 33 -0.64 4.41 19.88
C VAL A 33 -0.77 5.67 20.76
N LEU A 34 -1.83 6.46 20.57
CA LEU A 34 -2.15 7.66 21.36
C LEU A 34 -3.30 7.46 22.36
N GLN A 35 -4.09 6.37 22.25
CA GLN A 35 -5.19 6.07 23.20
C GLN A 35 -4.78 6.02 24.69
N PRO A 36 -3.52 5.73 25.08
CA PRO A 36 -3.09 5.85 26.47
C PRO A 36 -3.14 7.28 27.05
N LEU A 37 -3.38 8.31 26.22
CA LEU A 37 -3.73 9.67 26.67
C LEU A 37 -5.14 9.73 27.29
N LEU A 38 -6.04 8.83 26.91
CA LEU A 38 -7.47 8.89 27.23
C LEU A 38 -7.82 7.87 28.33
N VAL A 39 -7.33 8.13 29.54
CA VAL A 39 -7.47 7.23 30.71
C VAL A 39 -8.26 7.87 31.86
N ASP A 40 -8.44 7.11 32.94
CA ASP A 40 -9.18 7.53 34.15
C ASP A 40 -10.69 7.67 33.94
N GLY A 41 -11.26 6.80 33.11
CA GLY A 41 -12.70 6.61 32.96
C GLY A 41 -13.42 7.68 32.13
N GLY A 42 -12.84 8.87 31.95
CA GLY A 42 -13.40 9.96 31.13
C GLY A 42 -14.84 10.34 31.46
N PHE A 43 -15.39 11.31 30.74
CA PHE A 43 -16.82 11.60 30.77
C PHE A 43 -17.28 12.22 29.44
N ILE A 44 -18.58 12.14 29.18
CA ILE A 44 -19.22 12.73 28.00
C ILE A 44 -19.91 14.02 28.44
N ASP A 45 -19.70 15.10 27.69
CA ASP A 45 -20.42 16.35 27.85
C ASP A 45 -20.65 16.98 26.47
N GLY A 46 -21.24 18.18 26.42
CA GLY A 46 -21.38 18.96 25.19
C GLY A 46 -20.01 19.18 24.51
N ASN A 47 -19.94 19.13 23.18
CA ASN A 47 -18.70 19.37 22.43
C ASN A 47 -18.27 20.85 22.50
N ASN A 48 -16.96 21.13 22.65
CA ASN A 48 -16.45 22.52 22.67
C ASN A 48 -16.60 23.19 21.29
N TYR A 49 -16.39 22.43 20.22
CA TYR A 49 -16.41 22.91 18.85
C TYR A 49 -17.64 22.35 18.13
N ASN A 50 -18.01 22.95 16.99
CA ASN A 50 -19.24 22.59 16.25
C ASN A 50 -20.54 23.11 16.89
N ASN A 51 -20.55 24.40 17.26
CA ASN A 51 -21.67 25.15 17.86
C ASN A 51 -22.92 25.30 16.94
N HIS A 52 -23.55 24.18 16.61
CA HIS A 52 -24.92 24.14 16.12
C HIS A 52 -25.85 23.93 17.32
N THR A 53 -27.03 24.56 17.29
CA THR A 53 -28.04 24.51 18.37
C THR A 53 -28.73 23.13 18.46
N GLU A 54 -28.03 22.06 18.12
CA GLU A 54 -28.56 20.72 17.99
C GLU A 54 -28.43 19.97 19.33
N PRO A 55 -29.47 19.20 19.71
CA PRO A 55 -29.51 18.52 21.00
C PRO A 55 -28.52 17.34 21.15
N ASP A 56 -27.85 16.92 20.07
CA ASP A 56 -26.95 15.76 20.01
C ASP A 56 -25.48 16.17 19.76
N ASN A 57 -24.94 17.14 20.52
CA ASN A 57 -23.55 17.57 20.36
C ASN A 57 -22.64 16.99 21.46
N ALA A 58 -22.23 15.72 21.35
CA ALA A 58 -21.42 15.04 22.37
C ALA A 58 -19.91 15.09 22.09
N GLY A 59 -19.11 15.36 23.13
CA GLY A 59 -17.65 15.30 23.15
C GLY A 59 -17.14 14.48 24.33
N LEU A 60 -15.97 13.86 24.19
CA LEU A 60 -15.36 12.98 25.19
C LEU A 60 -14.21 13.69 25.91
N TYR A 61 -14.23 13.72 27.24
CA TYR A 61 -13.27 14.45 28.06
C TYR A 61 -12.48 13.51 28.98
N TYR A 62 -11.16 13.71 29.04
CA TYR A 62 -10.23 12.92 29.86
C TYR A 62 -9.25 13.82 30.61
N ASN A 63 -8.69 13.36 31.73
CA ASN A 63 -7.70 14.14 32.48
C ASN A 63 -6.37 14.21 31.70
N ALA A 64 -5.96 15.41 31.30
CA ALA A 64 -4.79 15.58 30.45
C ALA A 64 -3.50 15.10 31.14
N ARG A 65 -3.30 15.49 32.40
CA ARG A 65 -2.08 15.15 33.14
C ARG A 65 -1.92 13.65 33.34
N THR A 66 -2.98 12.97 33.77
CA THR A 66 -2.95 11.50 33.96
C THR A 66 -2.72 10.78 32.64
N GLY A 67 -3.32 11.28 31.55
CA GLY A 67 -3.07 10.81 30.19
C GLY A 67 -1.61 10.90 29.76
N ILE A 68 -0.99 12.05 29.93
CA ILE A 68 0.42 12.28 29.57
C ILE A 68 1.36 11.36 30.37
N GLU A 69 1.13 11.24 31.67
CA GLU A 69 1.92 10.36 32.54
C GLU A 69 1.78 8.88 32.12
N ASN A 70 0.58 8.46 31.70
CA ASN A 70 0.34 7.08 31.24
C ASN A 70 0.91 6.81 29.84
N LEU A 71 0.81 7.76 28.90
CA LEU A 71 1.44 7.63 27.59
C LEU A 71 2.96 7.52 27.71
N LYS A 72 3.58 8.31 28.60
CA LYS A 72 5.02 8.20 28.89
C LYS A 72 5.39 6.80 29.37
N ARG A 73 4.60 6.24 30.29
CA ARG A 73 4.76 4.86 30.76
C ARG A 73 4.62 3.84 29.62
N PHE A 74 3.68 4.05 28.70
CA PHE A 74 3.49 3.19 27.53
C PHE A 74 4.69 3.21 26.58
N TYR A 75 5.21 4.37 26.22
CA TYR A 75 6.39 4.47 25.35
C TYR A 75 7.66 3.93 26.01
N ASP A 76 7.79 4.03 27.34
CA ASP A 76 8.85 3.37 28.10
C ASP A 76 8.72 1.85 28.11
N PHE A 77 7.49 1.32 28.09
CA PHE A 77 7.22 -0.11 27.95
C PHE A 77 7.58 -0.61 26.54
N LEU A 78 7.12 0.08 25.48
CA LEU A 78 7.40 -0.27 24.09
C LEU A 78 8.90 -0.31 23.79
N GLU A 79 9.66 0.68 24.27
CA GLU A 79 11.11 0.78 24.05
C GLU A 79 11.90 -0.40 24.62
N LYS A 80 11.37 -1.05 25.67
CA LYS A 80 12.02 -2.20 26.32
C LYS A 80 11.80 -3.52 25.57
N GLN A 81 10.83 -3.60 24.67
CA GLN A 81 10.46 -4.86 24.02
C GLN A 81 11.45 -5.21 22.90
N GLU A 82 12.18 -6.32 23.07
CA GLU A 82 13.14 -6.76 22.05
C GLU A 82 12.44 -7.15 20.74
N GLY A 83 12.94 -6.62 19.63
CA GLY A 83 12.44 -6.94 18.29
C GLY A 83 11.12 -6.26 17.90
N LEU A 84 10.49 -5.49 18.79
CA LEU A 84 9.23 -4.79 18.49
C LEU A 84 9.41 -3.60 17.56
N ILE A 85 10.44 -2.79 17.77
CA ILE A 85 10.71 -1.56 17.02
C ILE A 85 11.74 -1.85 15.92
N ALA A 86 11.34 -1.65 14.67
CA ALA A 86 12.17 -1.86 13.48
C ALA A 86 13.27 -0.79 13.35
N ASP A 87 12.92 0.49 13.55
CA ASP A 87 13.87 1.61 13.55
C ASP A 87 13.91 2.30 14.91
N LYS A 88 14.89 1.89 15.74
CA LYS A 88 15.07 2.41 17.09
C LYS A 88 15.45 3.89 17.12
N ALA A 89 16.13 4.41 16.08
CA ALA A 89 16.54 5.80 16.05
C ALA A 89 15.35 6.70 15.74
N ALA A 90 14.55 6.34 14.73
CA ALA A 90 13.32 7.04 14.39
C ALA A 90 12.30 6.99 15.55
N PHE A 91 12.16 5.85 16.23
CA PHE A 91 11.31 5.75 17.41
C PHE A 91 11.77 6.68 18.54
N ALA A 92 13.07 6.72 18.85
CA ALA A 92 13.61 7.58 19.90
C ALA A 92 13.38 9.07 19.58
N GLU A 93 13.52 9.46 18.31
CA GLU A 93 13.23 10.81 17.84
C GLU A 93 11.74 11.16 17.99
N ALA A 94 10.84 10.31 17.48
CA ALA A 94 9.39 10.50 17.57
C ALA A 94 8.90 10.55 19.02
N LYS A 95 9.38 9.62 19.87
CA LYS A 95 9.12 9.64 21.32
C LYS A 95 9.56 10.95 21.97
N THR A 96 10.73 11.46 21.61
CA THR A 96 11.25 12.72 22.15
C THR A 96 10.37 13.90 21.73
N LYS A 97 10.01 13.98 20.44
CA LYS A 97 9.13 15.03 19.90
C LYS A 97 7.76 15.01 20.59
N LEU A 98 7.10 13.84 20.59
CA LEU A 98 5.78 13.65 21.16
C LEU A 98 5.72 14.01 22.65
N LEU A 99 6.63 13.46 23.47
CA LEU A 99 6.62 13.74 24.90
C LEU A 99 7.00 15.20 25.20
N SER A 100 7.90 15.81 24.43
CA SER A 100 8.26 17.22 24.59
C SER A 100 7.10 18.15 24.25
N TYR A 101 6.32 17.83 23.21
CA TYR A 101 5.11 18.57 22.86
C TYR A 101 4.06 18.46 23.99
N LEU A 102 3.77 17.24 24.45
CA LEU A 102 2.78 16.99 25.49
C LEU A 102 3.15 17.64 26.83
N GLU A 103 4.43 17.73 27.18
CA GLU A 103 4.89 18.40 28.41
C GLU A 103 4.61 19.92 28.43
N LYS A 104 4.31 20.54 27.28
CA LYS A 104 3.97 21.97 27.16
C LYS A 104 2.48 22.25 27.29
N LEU A 105 1.65 21.22 27.32
CA LEU A 105 0.20 21.33 27.49
C LEU A 105 -0.12 21.52 28.97
N ASP A 106 -0.83 22.59 29.29
CA ASP A 106 -1.11 23.02 30.67
C ASP A 106 -2.60 23.05 31.02
N LEU A 107 -3.49 22.75 30.06
CA LEU A 107 -4.92 22.72 30.31
C LEU A 107 -5.38 21.36 30.89
N PRO A 108 -6.39 21.35 31.77
CA PRO A 108 -6.77 20.18 32.57
C PRO A 108 -7.33 18.99 31.79
N TYR A 109 -7.92 19.19 30.61
CA TYR A 109 -8.63 18.13 29.91
C TYR A 109 -8.09 17.88 28.50
N PHE A 110 -8.13 16.62 28.08
CA PHE A 110 -8.15 16.26 26.67
C PHE A 110 -9.60 16.11 26.23
N HIS A 111 -9.96 16.75 25.11
CA HIS A 111 -11.26 16.70 24.49
C HIS A 111 -11.15 16.01 23.13
N LEU A 112 -11.68 14.79 23.04
CA LEU A 112 -11.79 14.03 21.80
C LEU A 112 -13.12 14.38 21.12
N ASP A 113 -13.01 15.08 20.00
CA ASP A 113 -14.12 15.51 19.14
C ASP A 113 -14.18 14.59 17.92
N ALA A 114 -15.22 13.76 17.86
CA ALA A 114 -15.49 12.87 16.75
C ALA A 114 -16.77 13.26 15.99
N TRP A 115 -17.22 14.52 16.09
CA TRP A 115 -18.49 14.98 15.54
C TRP A 115 -18.62 14.70 14.03
N ASP A 116 -17.57 14.96 13.25
CA ASP A 116 -17.56 14.69 11.81
C ASP A 116 -17.74 13.19 11.50
N VAL A 117 -17.14 12.31 12.30
CA VAL A 117 -17.29 10.86 12.17
C VAL A 117 -18.67 10.41 12.65
N PHE A 118 -19.18 10.97 13.74
CA PHE A 118 -20.51 10.61 14.24
C PHE A 118 -21.63 10.97 13.27
N ASN A 119 -21.47 12.01 12.45
CA ASN A 119 -22.41 12.34 11.37
C ASN A 119 -22.46 11.31 10.22
N MET A 120 -21.60 10.29 10.23
CA MET A 120 -21.64 9.23 9.23
C MET A 120 -22.78 8.23 9.47
N ASP A 121 -23.31 8.20 10.70
CA ASP A 121 -24.39 7.29 11.11
C ASP A 121 -25.59 8.06 11.66
N ASP A 122 -26.80 7.50 11.50
CA ASP A 122 -28.04 8.06 12.06
C ASP A 122 -28.18 7.80 13.59
N ILE A 123 -27.12 7.28 14.24
CA ILE A 123 -27.09 7.00 15.68
C ILE A 123 -26.88 8.33 16.42
N PRO A 124 -27.61 8.63 17.52
CA PRO A 124 -27.38 9.84 18.29
C PRO A 124 -25.93 9.95 18.75
N HIS A 125 -25.30 11.11 18.59
CA HIS A 125 -23.89 11.31 18.92
C HIS A 125 -23.55 10.94 20.37
N ALA A 126 -24.50 11.12 21.30
CA ALA A 126 -24.33 10.70 22.69
C ALA A 126 -24.15 9.17 22.82
N GLU A 127 -24.89 8.37 22.05
CA GLU A 127 -24.79 6.91 22.04
C GLU A 127 -23.50 6.43 21.35
N GLN A 128 -23.09 7.13 20.29
CA GLN A 128 -21.79 6.89 19.64
C GLN A 128 -20.62 7.24 20.58
N ALA A 129 -20.71 8.36 21.30
CA ALA A 129 -19.73 8.76 22.30
C ALA A 129 -19.64 7.76 23.46
N GLU A 130 -20.78 7.24 23.95
CA GLU A 130 -20.81 6.16 24.96
C GLU A 130 -20.10 4.90 24.46
N THR A 131 -20.32 4.53 23.19
CA THR A 131 -19.66 3.38 22.57
C THR A 131 -18.15 3.58 22.45
N TRP A 132 -17.72 4.75 21.96
CA TRP A 132 -16.30 5.09 21.85
C TRP A 132 -15.61 5.15 23.21
N GLN A 133 -16.27 5.71 24.23
CA GLN A 133 -15.76 5.71 25.60
C GLN A 133 -15.52 4.28 26.11
N ALA A 134 -16.47 3.37 25.86
CA ALA A 134 -16.36 1.97 26.26
C ALA A 134 -15.24 1.24 25.52
N ASN A 135 -15.09 1.48 24.20
CA ASN A 135 -14.06 0.86 23.38
C ASN A 135 -12.66 1.36 23.75
N ILE A 136 -12.50 2.66 24.00
CA ILE A 136 -11.25 3.25 24.53
C ILE A 136 -10.90 2.66 25.91
N ALA A 137 -11.88 2.52 26.80
CA ALA A 137 -11.66 1.91 28.11
C ALA A 137 -11.20 0.45 27.99
N HIS A 138 -11.85 -0.35 27.14
CA HIS A 138 -11.47 -1.75 26.86
C HIS A 138 -10.04 -1.85 26.30
N ASN A 139 -9.69 -1.02 25.32
CA ASN A 139 -8.34 -0.99 24.76
C ASN A 139 -7.29 -0.62 25.83
N ASN A 140 -7.59 0.38 26.66
CA ASN A 140 -6.70 0.80 27.73
C ASN A 140 -6.53 -0.25 28.83
N GLU A 141 -7.53 -1.11 29.08
CA GLU A 141 -7.37 -2.27 29.97
C GLU A 141 -6.35 -3.28 29.40
N ILE A 142 -6.43 -3.58 28.10
CA ILE A 142 -5.48 -4.48 27.42
C ILE A 142 -4.07 -3.88 27.44
N ILE A 143 -3.93 -2.60 27.06
CA ILE A 143 -2.64 -1.89 27.05
C ILE A 143 -2.04 -1.84 28.45
N THR A 144 -2.85 -1.51 29.46
CA THR A 144 -2.41 -1.46 30.86
C THR A 144 -1.98 -2.83 31.36
N LYS A 145 -2.72 -3.88 31.02
CA LYS A 145 -2.34 -5.25 31.36
C LYS A 145 -1.02 -5.66 30.71
N ALA A 146 -0.76 -5.28 29.46
CA ALA A 146 0.53 -5.50 28.81
C ALA A 146 1.66 -4.75 29.52
N MET A 147 1.46 -3.47 29.85
CA MET A 147 2.43 -2.65 30.59
C MET A 147 2.70 -3.15 32.01
N ASP A 148 1.67 -3.61 32.74
CA ASP A 148 1.77 -4.10 34.11
C ASP A 148 2.54 -5.44 34.19
N ASN A 149 2.43 -6.27 33.15
CA ASN A 149 3.11 -7.57 33.07
C ASN A 149 4.45 -7.51 32.29
N ASP A 150 4.80 -6.35 31.74
CA ASP A 150 5.95 -6.17 30.84
C ASP A 150 5.96 -7.21 29.71
N ASP A 151 4.78 -7.48 29.13
CA ASP A 151 4.56 -8.54 28.14
C ASP A 151 3.77 -8.02 26.93
N ILE A 152 4.48 -7.78 25.82
CA ILE A 152 3.90 -7.29 24.56
C ILE A 152 2.94 -8.30 23.92
N SER A 153 3.05 -9.60 24.23
CA SER A 153 2.17 -10.63 23.65
C SER A 153 0.72 -10.53 24.14
N LEU A 154 0.49 -9.76 25.22
CA LEU A 154 -0.84 -9.43 25.73
C LEU A 154 -1.51 -8.30 24.93
N LEU A 155 -0.74 -7.49 24.18
CA LEU A 155 -1.28 -6.44 23.33
C LEU A 155 -1.64 -6.99 21.95
N ARG A 156 -2.69 -7.83 21.93
CA ARG A 156 -3.17 -8.49 20.71
C ARG A 156 -4.08 -7.54 19.94
N TYR A 157 -3.65 -7.18 18.74
CA TYR A 157 -4.36 -6.22 17.90
C TYR A 157 -5.80 -6.63 17.59
N SER A 158 -6.04 -7.93 17.40
CA SER A 158 -7.38 -8.50 17.16
C SER A 158 -8.33 -8.40 18.36
N GLU A 159 -7.82 -8.10 19.56
CA GLU A 159 -8.64 -7.91 20.76
C GLU A 159 -8.96 -6.43 21.03
N LEU A 160 -8.38 -5.51 20.25
CA LEU A 160 -8.66 -4.08 20.34
C LEU A 160 -9.93 -3.72 19.53
N MET A 161 -10.66 -2.74 20.02
CA MET A 161 -11.91 -2.22 19.45
C MET A 161 -11.64 -0.89 18.72
N ASP A 162 -12.41 -0.60 17.67
CA ASP A 162 -12.29 0.63 16.86
C ASP A 162 -10.87 0.93 16.37
N VAL A 163 -10.21 -0.09 15.84
CA VAL A 163 -8.85 0.00 15.28
C VAL A 163 -8.87 -0.23 13.78
N ASN A 164 -7.94 0.37 13.04
CA ASN A 164 -7.82 0.20 11.60
C ASN A 164 -7.73 -1.29 11.22
N PRO A 165 -8.67 -1.85 10.44
CA PRO A 165 -8.67 -3.26 10.07
C PRO A 165 -7.55 -3.64 9.08
N GLY A 166 -6.83 -2.65 8.54
CA GLY A 166 -5.72 -2.84 7.60
C GLY A 166 -4.45 -3.42 8.24
N PHE A 167 -4.31 -3.40 9.56
CA PHE A 167 -3.16 -3.98 10.26
C PHE A 167 -3.53 -5.34 10.88
N LYS A 168 -2.60 -6.30 10.83
CA LYS A 168 -2.77 -7.64 11.38
C LYS A 168 -2.17 -7.81 12.77
N SER A 169 -1.33 -6.86 13.20
CA SER A 169 -0.69 -6.88 14.52
C SER A 169 -0.34 -5.48 15.02
N PHE A 170 -0.15 -5.33 16.33
CA PHE A 170 0.25 -4.06 16.92
C PHE A 170 1.66 -3.64 16.48
N ALA A 171 2.56 -4.60 16.27
CA ALA A 171 3.89 -4.34 15.74
C ALA A 171 3.85 -3.77 14.31
N GLU A 172 2.92 -4.24 13.48
CA GLU A 172 2.73 -3.74 12.12
C GLU A 172 2.23 -2.29 12.13
N LEU A 173 1.21 -1.99 12.96
CA LEU A 173 0.74 -0.62 13.18
C LEU A 173 1.88 0.29 13.66
N LEU A 174 2.59 -0.13 14.72
CA LEU A 174 3.62 0.68 15.38
C LEU A 174 4.74 1.06 14.41
N ASN A 175 5.15 0.15 13.53
CA ASN A 175 6.24 0.37 12.57
C ASN A 175 5.76 0.87 11.20
N TYR A 176 4.48 1.21 11.06
CA TYR A 176 3.97 1.74 9.80
C TYR A 176 4.48 3.17 9.57
N PRO A 177 5.19 3.46 8.46
CA PRO A 177 5.90 4.73 8.29
C PRO A 177 5.03 5.97 8.46
N ASN A 178 3.78 5.94 7.98
CA ASN A 178 2.90 7.13 7.99
C ASN A 178 2.36 7.47 9.39
N TYR A 179 2.52 6.60 10.38
CA TYR A 179 2.14 6.92 11.77
C TYR A 179 3.29 7.61 12.51
N GLU A 180 4.54 7.50 12.04
CA GLU A 180 5.74 8.00 12.72
C GLU A 180 5.72 7.72 14.24
N TYR A 181 5.38 6.49 14.62
CA TYR A 181 5.21 6.08 16.02
C TYR A 181 4.27 6.99 16.82
N GLY A 182 3.20 7.50 16.20
CA GLY A 182 2.20 8.41 16.77
C GLY A 182 2.46 9.89 16.53
N TRP A 183 3.67 10.28 16.12
CA TRP A 183 4.01 11.69 15.92
C TRP A 183 3.30 12.30 14.70
N ALA A 184 3.12 11.54 13.62
CA ALA A 184 2.49 12.05 12.40
C ALA A 184 1.02 12.47 12.59
N SER A 185 0.36 12.00 13.65
CA SER A 185 -1.01 12.37 13.98
C SER A 185 -1.10 13.68 14.78
N ILE A 186 -0.01 14.16 15.36
CA ILE A 186 -0.02 15.42 16.09
C ILE A 186 -0.12 16.57 15.08
N TRP A 187 -1.22 17.32 15.17
CA TRP A 187 -1.36 18.59 14.49
C TRP A 187 -0.54 19.61 15.26
N GLU A 188 0.66 19.86 14.76
CA GLU A 188 1.40 21.06 15.09
C GLU A 188 0.75 22.17 14.24
N PRO A 189 -0.01 23.13 14.81
CA PRO A 189 -0.15 24.39 14.10
C PRO A 189 1.25 24.83 13.73
N TYR A 190 1.43 25.57 12.63
CA TYR A 190 2.59 26.45 12.53
C TYR A 190 2.50 27.54 13.62
N GLU A 191 2.34 27.16 14.89
CA GLU A 191 2.96 27.87 15.97
C GLU A 191 4.44 27.68 15.68
N ASP A 192 5.04 28.72 15.12
CA ASP A 192 6.37 29.07 15.57
C ASP A 192 6.31 28.97 17.10
N GLU A 193 6.67 27.82 17.68
CA GLU A 193 7.35 27.83 18.95
C GLU A 193 8.57 28.68 18.68
N THR A 194 8.39 30.00 18.81
CA THR A 194 9.46 30.93 18.61
C THR A 194 10.44 30.53 19.69
N ASP A 195 11.51 29.84 19.29
CA ASP A 195 12.66 29.49 20.15
C ASP A 195 13.28 30.75 20.79
N VAL A 196 12.73 31.91 20.46
CA VAL A 196 13.12 33.26 20.80
C VAL A 196 11.91 34.10 21.18
N GLU A 197 12.11 35.07 22.07
CA GLU A 197 11.10 36.02 22.51
C GLU A 197 11.67 37.43 22.33
N THR A 198 10.92 38.33 21.69
CA THR A 198 11.27 39.76 21.64
C THR A 198 10.97 40.37 23.01
N PHE A 199 11.87 41.23 23.50
CA PHE A 199 11.68 41.85 24.81
C PHE A 199 12.11 43.31 24.80
N GLU A 200 11.43 44.13 25.61
CA GLU A 200 11.70 45.55 25.75
C GLU A 200 12.41 45.87 27.07
N GLU A 201 13.50 46.63 27.00
CA GLU A 201 14.18 47.18 28.17
C GLU A 201 14.55 48.65 27.91
N ASN A 202 14.16 49.55 28.83
CA ASN A 202 14.41 51.00 28.73
C ASN A 202 13.92 51.66 27.42
N GLY A 203 12.79 51.19 26.87
CA GLY A 203 12.23 51.75 25.63
C GLY A 203 12.82 51.17 24.35
N LEU A 204 13.68 50.14 24.44
CA LEU A 204 14.35 49.51 23.30
C LEU A 204 14.05 48.02 23.26
N TRP A 205 13.96 47.47 22.05
CA TRP A 205 13.68 46.06 21.79
C TRP A 205 14.94 45.25 21.53
N GLY A 206 14.96 44.03 22.06
CA GLY A 206 15.99 43.00 21.89
C GLY A 206 15.37 41.61 21.73
N LEU A 207 16.21 40.58 21.71
CA LEU A 207 15.81 39.18 21.49
C LEU A 207 16.47 38.26 22.52
N LYS A 208 15.71 37.35 23.12
CA LYS A 208 16.23 36.29 24.01
C LYS A 208 15.77 34.91 23.52
N ASP A 209 16.47 33.86 23.87
CA ASP A 209 16.03 32.48 23.61
C ASP A 209 14.97 32.03 24.63
N LYS A 210 14.36 30.86 24.39
CA LYS A 210 13.37 30.24 25.30
C LYS A 210 13.85 29.95 26.71
N THR A 211 15.17 29.94 26.95
CA THR A 211 15.76 29.78 28.29
C THR A 211 16.02 31.12 28.99
N GLY A 212 15.71 32.23 28.32
CA GLY A 212 15.91 33.59 28.81
C GLY A 212 17.31 34.15 28.54
N ASN A 213 18.16 33.47 27.76
CA ASN A 213 19.47 34.04 27.40
C ASN A 213 19.28 35.13 26.35
N VAL A 214 19.88 36.30 26.58
CA VAL A 214 19.85 37.40 25.62
C VAL A 214 20.68 37.04 24.38
N LEU A 215 20.01 36.80 23.25
CA LEU A 215 20.61 36.57 21.93
C LEU A 215 21.02 37.88 21.27
N LEU A 216 20.23 38.94 21.48
CA LEU A 216 20.46 40.28 20.97
C LEU A 216 20.04 41.30 22.02
N SER A 217 21.01 42.07 22.52
CA SER A 217 20.72 43.09 23.54
C SER A 217 19.78 44.18 23.01
N PRO A 218 18.88 44.72 23.85
CA PRO A 218 17.94 45.76 23.47
C PRO A 218 18.61 46.96 22.82
N GLN A 219 18.27 47.24 21.56
CA GLN A 219 18.89 48.32 20.78
C GLN A 219 18.01 48.91 19.68
N PHE A 220 16.86 48.30 19.37
CA PHE A 220 15.94 48.77 18.33
C PHE A 220 14.80 49.59 18.92
N ASP A 221 14.29 50.54 18.14
CA ASP A 221 13.12 51.33 18.52
C ASP A 221 11.82 50.54 18.32
N GLU A 222 11.78 49.66 17.30
CA GLU A 222 10.70 48.68 17.07
C GLU A 222 11.29 47.36 16.54
N PHE A 223 10.60 46.25 16.80
CA PHE A 223 10.96 44.89 16.41
C PHE A 223 9.67 44.18 15.97
N TYR A 224 9.56 43.85 14.69
CA TYR A 224 8.39 43.22 14.08
C TYR A 224 8.44 41.70 14.24
N ASP A 225 7.32 41.03 13.97
CA ASP A 225 7.25 39.57 14.09
C ASP A 225 8.20 38.87 13.10
N PHE A 226 8.60 37.66 13.44
CA PHE A 226 9.36 36.83 12.51
C PHE A 226 8.44 36.39 11.37
N SER A 227 8.98 36.45 10.16
CA SER A 227 8.33 36.01 8.92
C SER A 227 9.15 34.89 8.28
N CYS A 228 9.14 34.77 6.95
CA CYS A 228 9.89 33.74 6.24
C CYS A 228 11.38 33.72 6.58
N GLU A 229 11.94 32.50 6.60
CA GLU A 229 13.38 32.26 6.82
C GLU A 229 13.89 32.82 8.16
N ASP A 230 13.01 32.86 9.17
CA ASP A 230 13.30 33.30 10.53
C ASP A 230 13.82 34.75 10.62
N LEU A 231 13.37 35.62 9.70
CA LEU A 231 13.75 37.04 9.65
C LEU A 231 12.64 37.94 10.17
N ALA A 232 13.02 38.91 11.00
CA ALA A 232 12.16 39.98 11.51
C ALA A 232 12.69 41.34 11.06
N VAL A 233 11.78 42.24 10.68
CA VAL A 233 12.11 43.65 10.43
C VAL A 233 12.40 44.35 11.75
N VAL A 234 13.43 45.20 11.77
CA VAL A 234 13.79 46.00 12.95
C VAL A 234 14.11 47.44 12.54
N THR A 235 13.86 48.41 13.42
CA THR A 235 14.14 49.82 13.16
C THR A 235 14.98 50.48 14.25
N ARG A 236 15.85 51.41 13.85
CA ARG A 236 16.62 52.27 14.75
C ARG A 236 16.86 53.63 14.11
N THR A 237 16.49 54.69 14.82
CA THR A 237 16.65 56.08 14.37
C THR A 237 16.03 56.34 12.99
N GLY A 238 14.90 55.70 12.70
CA GLY A 238 14.19 55.81 11.42
C GLY A 238 14.86 55.08 10.25
N LYS A 239 15.70 54.06 10.53
CA LYS A 239 16.29 53.19 9.52
C LYS A 239 15.96 51.73 9.80
N TYR A 240 15.59 51.01 8.75
CA TYR A 240 15.12 49.63 8.80
C TYR A 240 16.18 48.65 8.32
N GLY A 241 16.19 47.47 8.93
CA GLY A 241 17.03 46.31 8.63
C GLY A 241 16.35 45.03 9.11
N TYR A 242 17.08 43.91 9.09
CA TYR A 242 16.50 42.60 9.41
C TYR A 242 17.39 41.81 10.37
N VAL A 243 16.76 41.19 11.35
CA VAL A 243 17.38 40.32 12.36
C VAL A 243 16.89 38.90 12.14
N HIS A 244 17.80 37.95 12.13
CA HIS A 244 17.48 36.52 12.16
C HIS A 244 17.25 36.05 13.60
N LYS A 245 16.41 35.02 13.81
CA LYS A 245 16.09 34.49 15.15
C LYS A 245 17.31 34.15 16.00
N SER A 246 18.45 33.83 15.40
CA SER A 246 19.71 33.66 16.13
C SER A 246 20.25 34.93 16.82
N GLY A 247 19.57 36.07 16.75
CA GLY A 247 20.02 37.37 17.24
C GLY A 247 21.03 38.08 16.32
N LYS A 248 21.23 37.59 15.10
CA LYS A 248 22.18 38.20 14.15
C LYS A 248 21.45 39.22 13.28
N ILE A 249 21.97 40.44 13.21
CA ILE A 249 21.56 41.40 12.17
C ILE A 249 22.08 40.87 10.82
N VAL A 250 21.18 40.36 9.98
CA VAL A 250 21.52 39.78 8.67
C VAL A 250 21.56 40.86 7.61
N ILE A 251 20.63 41.81 7.68
CA ILE A 251 20.52 42.91 6.72
C ILE A 251 20.66 44.23 7.50
N PRO A 252 21.65 45.07 7.16
CA PRO A 252 21.98 46.25 7.96
C PRO A 252 20.85 47.30 7.90
N LEU A 253 20.77 48.12 8.95
CA LEU A 253 19.75 49.17 9.10
C LEU A 253 20.07 50.39 8.23
N VAL A 254 19.84 50.26 6.92
CA VAL A 254 20.20 51.27 5.90
C VAL A 254 19.02 51.71 5.04
N TRP A 255 17.83 51.14 5.27
CA TRP A 255 16.64 51.40 4.48
C TRP A 255 15.76 52.47 5.14
N ASP A 256 15.08 53.27 4.32
CA ASP A 256 14.10 54.24 4.82
C ASP A 256 12.79 53.56 5.24
N ASP A 257 12.52 52.38 4.67
CA ASP A 257 11.39 51.51 4.99
C ASP A 257 11.71 50.06 4.56
N ALA A 258 11.10 49.07 5.19
CA ALA A 258 11.29 47.65 4.88
C ALA A 258 10.03 46.84 5.21
N PHE A 259 9.71 45.85 4.39
CA PHE A 259 8.54 44.98 4.53
C PHE A 259 8.99 43.53 4.78
N ASP A 260 8.12 42.72 5.35
CA ASP A 260 8.41 41.31 5.63
C ASP A 260 8.66 40.50 4.35
N PHE A 261 9.34 39.36 4.48
CA PHE A 261 9.43 38.39 3.41
C PHE A 261 8.13 37.58 3.35
N GLU A 262 7.40 37.67 2.24
CA GLU A 262 6.13 36.98 2.02
C GLU A 262 6.34 35.46 1.85
N TYR A 263 5.42 34.64 2.38
CA TYR A 263 5.47 33.18 2.28
C TYR A 263 5.53 32.70 0.83
N GLY A 264 6.54 31.87 0.54
CA GLY A 264 6.81 31.37 -0.82
C GLY A 264 7.64 32.31 -1.70
N THR A 265 8.16 33.42 -1.15
CA THR A 265 9.05 34.35 -1.87
C THR A 265 10.45 34.39 -1.26
N THR A 266 11.46 34.66 -2.07
CA THR A 266 12.85 34.87 -1.59
C THR A 266 13.26 36.35 -1.60
N SER A 267 12.29 37.27 -1.70
CA SER A 267 12.54 38.69 -1.92
C SER A 267 11.62 39.57 -1.08
N ALA A 268 12.17 40.62 -0.46
CA ALA A 268 11.44 41.59 0.35
C ALA A 268 11.48 42.99 -0.27
N ILE A 269 10.44 43.78 -0.01
CA ILE A 269 10.32 45.17 -0.46
C ILE A 269 11.11 46.07 0.50
N VAL A 270 11.94 46.95 -0.06
CA VAL A 270 12.65 47.99 0.70
C VAL A 270 12.54 49.34 0.04
N LYS A 271 12.64 50.41 0.84
CA LYS A 271 12.58 51.79 0.38
C LYS A 271 13.89 52.53 0.64
N ARG A 272 14.33 53.34 -0.33
CA ARG A 272 15.42 54.31 -0.19
C ARG A 272 15.18 55.52 -1.09
N ASP A 273 15.43 56.73 -0.58
CA ASP A 273 15.32 57.99 -1.33
C ASP A 273 13.94 58.16 -1.99
N ASP A 274 12.87 57.83 -1.24
CA ASP A 274 11.48 57.84 -1.71
C ASP A 274 11.14 56.92 -2.89
N LYS A 275 11.95 55.88 -3.12
CA LYS A 275 11.70 54.83 -4.13
C LYS A 275 11.79 53.43 -3.53
N PHE A 276 11.01 52.51 -4.07
CA PHE A 276 10.97 51.10 -3.67
C PHE A 276 11.85 50.22 -4.58
N GLY A 277 12.35 49.12 -4.04
CA GLY A 277 13.09 48.07 -4.72
C GLY A 277 13.00 46.74 -3.97
N LEU A 278 13.60 45.69 -4.53
CA LEU A 278 13.61 44.36 -3.94
C LEU A 278 15.01 43.98 -3.47
N ILE A 279 15.08 43.30 -2.33
CA ILE A 279 16.29 42.63 -1.83
C ILE A 279 16.03 41.14 -1.61
N ASN A 280 17.07 40.33 -1.70
CA ASN A 280 16.99 38.93 -1.34
C ASN A 280 17.28 38.71 0.16
N LEU A 281 17.25 37.46 0.61
CA LEU A 281 17.53 37.04 1.99
C LEU A 281 18.91 37.46 2.52
N GLU A 282 19.90 37.69 1.66
CA GLU A 282 21.21 38.23 2.08
C GLU A 282 21.27 39.78 2.07
N GLY A 283 20.15 40.45 1.83
CA GLY A 283 20.08 41.91 1.70
C GLY A 283 20.73 42.46 0.42
N ARG A 284 20.98 41.61 -0.57
CA ARG A 284 21.49 42.04 -1.88
C ARG A 284 20.33 42.53 -2.73
N MET A 285 20.56 43.61 -3.46
CA MET A 285 19.57 44.17 -4.38
C MET A 285 19.24 43.16 -5.49
N VAL A 286 17.97 42.80 -5.56
CA VAL A 286 17.35 42.06 -6.67
C VAL A 286 16.92 43.06 -7.74
N THR A 287 16.27 44.15 -7.34
CA THR A 287 15.95 45.29 -8.20
C THR A 287 16.41 46.59 -7.56
N PRO A 288 16.90 47.58 -8.32
CA PRO A 288 17.26 48.90 -7.77
C PRO A 288 16.04 49.60 -7.13
N THR A 289 16.28 50.51 -6.17
CA THR A 289 15.23 51.38 -5.62
C THR A 289 14.86 52.45 -6.64
N GLU A 290 14.00 52.11 -7.59
CA GLU A 290 13.57 52.99 -8.68
C GLU A 290 12.05 53.08 -8.86
N TYR A 291 11.29 52.24 -8.15
CA TYR A 291 9.83 52.16 -8.29
C TYR A 291 9.12 53.20 -7.42
N GLU A 292 8.02 53.75 -7.95
CA GLU A 292 7.16 54.74 -7.28
C GLU A 292 6.23 54.09 -6.26
N SER A 293 5.77 52.88 -6.58
CA SER A 293 5.05 51.97 -5.70
C SER A 293 5.50 50.54 -5.99
N LEU A 294 5.47 49.68 -4.99
CA LEU A 294 5.78 48.26 -5.11
C LEU A 294 4.99 47.50 -4.04
N GLU A 295 4.20 46.53 -4.46
CA GLU A 295 3.29 45.75 -3.59
C GLU A 295 3.40 44.27 -3.96
N ALA A 296 3.35 43.39 -2.95
CA ALA A 296 3.31 41.95 -3.17
C ALA A 296 1.95 41.52 -3.78
N LEU A 297 1.99 40.49 -4.62
CA LEU A 297 0.81 39.77 -5.10
C LEU A 297 0.85 38.34 -4.54
N ASP A 298 -0.26 37.61 -4.65
CA ASP A 298 -0.27 36.19 -4.34
C ASP A 298 0.77 35.44 -5.19
N GLY A 299 1.52 34.52 -4.57
CA GLY A 299 2.66 33.83 -5.19
C GLY A 299 3.95 34.68 -5.31
N PRO A 300 4.93 34.26 -6.13
CA PRO A 300 6.24 34.90 -6.21
C PRO A 300 6.27 36.16 -7.10
N TYR A 301 5.25 37.02 -6.99
CA TYR A 301 5.03 38.15 -7.89
C TYR A 301 4.81 39.48 -7.16
N PHE A 302 5.19 40.57 -7.82
CA PHE A 302 5.07 41.93 -7.29
C PHE A 302 4.47 42.86 -8.34
N THR A 303 3.49 43.67 -7.97
CA THR A 303 3.02 44.76 -8.83
C THR A 303 3.79 46.03 -8.52
N ALA A 304 4.30 46.69 -9.56
CA ALA A 304 5.22 47.81 -9.41
C ALA A 304 4.79 48.97 -10.30
N GLN A 305 5.03 50.21 -9.86
CA GLN A 305 4.84 51.41 -10.66
C GLN A 305 6.19 52.04 -11.03
N LYS A 306 6.41 52.31 -12.32
CA LYS A 306 7.60 52.96 -12.86
C LYS A 306 7.20 53.97 -13.94
N ASP A 307 7.72 55.18 -13.85
CA ASP A 307 7.43 56.28 -14.79
C ASP A 307 5.92 56.54 -14.97
N GLY A 308 5.14 56.34 -13.89
CA GLY A 308 3.69 56.51 -13.85
C GLY A 308 2.85 55.33 -14.36
N ALA A 309 3.48 54.27 -14.87
CA ALA A 309 2.80 53.08 -15.37
C ALA A 309 3.04 51.84 -14.49
N TRP A 310 2.06 50.95 -14.44
CA TRP A 310 2.09 49.72 -13.66
C TRP A 310 2.52 48.52 -14.49
N GLY A 311 3.29 47.62 -13.88
CA GLY A 311 3.71 46.33 -14.43
C GLY A 311 3.80 45.28 -13.32
N VAL A 312 4.32 44.10 -13.69
CA VAL A 312 4.52 42.98 -12.76
C VAL A 312 5.94 42.44 -12.88
N LEU A 313 6.54 42.20 -11.73
CA LEU A 313 7.85 41.57 -11.57
C LEU A 313 7.66 40.18 -10.96
N ASP A 314 8.53 39.23 -11.30
CA ASP A 314 8.72 38.04 -10.48
C ASP A 314 9.69 38.31 -9.33
N GLN A 315 9.84 37.35 -8.43
CA GLN A 315 10.77 37.41 -7.30
C GLN A 315 12.25 37.58 -7.69
N SER A 316 12.63 37.29 -8.94
CA SER A 316 13.98 37.55 -9.46
C SER A 316 14.17 38.99 -9.95
N GLY A 317 13.11 39.80 -9.94
CA GLY A 317 13.10 41.15 -10.49
C GLY A 317 12.87 41.20 -12.00
N SER A 318 12.56 40.07 -12.63
CA SER A 318 12.29 40.02 -14.07
C SER A 318 10.90 40.57 -14.35
N VAL A 319 10.79 41.42 -15.37
CA VAL A 319 9.50 41.99 -15.80
C VAL A 319 8.69 40.91 -16.52
N ILE A 320 7.64 40.42 -15.86
CA ILE A 320 6.69 39.44 -16.42
C ILE A 320 5.59 40.14 -17.20
N VAL A 321 5.10 41.27 -16.68
CA VAL A 321 4.15 42.15 -17.39
C VAL A 321 4.77 43.54 -17.54
N PRO A 322 4.89 44.07 -18.79
CA PRO A 322 5.49 45.38 -19.03
C PRO A 322 4.81 46.53 -18.26
N PHE A 323 5.59 47.57 -17.97
CA PHE A 323 5.10 48.82 -17.34
C PHE A 323 4.32 49.68 -18.34
N GLU A 324 3.10 49.25 -18.65
CA GLU A 324 2.20 49.94 -19.60
C GLU A 324 0.76 50.08 -19.11
N HIS A 325 0.47 49.63 -17.87
CA HIS A 325 -0.88 49.63 -17.31
C HIS A 325 -1.15 50.86 -16.44
N GLU A 326 -2.42 51.27 -16.36
CA GLU A 326 -2.83 52.48 -15.65
C GLU A 326 -3.00 52.27 -14.14
N GLU A 327 -3.22 51.02 -13.71
CA GLU A 327 -3.62 50.64 -12.35
C GLU A 327 -2.87 49.39 -11.88
N PRO A 328 -2.70 49.18 -10.56
CA PRO A 328 -2.03 48.01 -10.01
C PRO A 328 -2.75 46.70 -10.36
N PHE A 329 -1.97 45.63 -10.40
CA PHE A 329 -2.50 44.27 -10.52
C PHE A 329 -3.04 43.77 -9.19
N LYS A 330 -4.01 42.86 -9.24
CA LYS A 330 -4.63 42.22 -8.07
C LYS A 330 -4.87 40.75 -8.33
N PHE A 331 -4.84 39.96 -7.26
CA PHE A 331 -5.19 38.54 -7.29
C PHE A 331 -6.70 38.34 -7.18
N GLY A 332 -7.24 37.41 -7.98
CA GLY A 332 -8.66 37.11 -8.12
C GLY A 332 -9.08 35.72 -7.64
N GLY A 333 -8.20 34.97 -6.97
CA GLY A 333 -8.48 33.63 -6.42
C GLY A 333 -7.75 32.49 -7.12
N GLU A 334 -7.57 32.56 -8.45
CA GLU A 334 -6.70 31.69 -9.28
C GLU A 334 -6.39 32.40 -10.63
N TYR A 335 -6.33 33.74 -10.61
CA TYR A 335 -6.07 34.56 -11.79
C TYR A 335 -5.65 35.96 -11.32
N TYR A 336 -5.08 36.76 -12.23
CA TYR A 336 -4.68 38.14 -11.97
C TYR A 336 -5.46 39.12 -12.82
N HIS A 337 -5.66 40.32 -12.32
CA HIS A 337 -6.31 41.36 -13.10
C HIS A 337 -5.82 42.78 -12.80
N THR A 338 -5.92 43.67 -13.78
CA THR A 338 -5.73 45.12 -13.58
C THR A 338 -6.92 45.91 -14.11
N ALA A 339 -7.16 47.07 -13.50
CA ALA A 339 -8.22 47.99 -13.92
C ALA A 339 -7.82 48.80 -15.16
N VAL A 340 -8.83 49.24 -15.90
CA VAL A 340 -8.67 50.19 -17.01
C VAL A 340 -9.52 51.40 -16.69
N ILE A 341 -8.93 52.60 -16.68
CA ILE A 341 -9.60 53.81 -16.23
C ILE A 341 -10.82 54.08 -17.12
N GLY A 342 -11.96 54.35 -16.48
CA GLY A 342 -13.23 54.62 -17.17
C GLY A 342 -13.91 53.40 -17.79
N ARG A 343 -13.39 52.17 -17.61
CA ARG A 343 -14.03 50.93 -18.07
C ARG A 343 -14.44 50.04 -16.90
N LYS A 344 -15.58 49.36 -17.05
CA LYS A 344 -16.06 48.36 -16.07
C LYS A 344 -15.30 47.04 -16.16
N ASN A 345 -14.83 46.68 -17.35
CA ASN A 345 -14.07 45.46 -17.57
C ASN A 345 -12.64 45.62 -17.03
N ARG A 346 -12.07 44.49 -16.60
CA ARG A 346 -10.68 44.36 -16.14
C ARG A 346 -9.91 43.56 -17.18
N LYS A 347 -8.61 43.86 -17.31
CA LYS A 347 -7.68 42.99 -18.03
C LYS A 347 -7.45 41.75 -17.20
N ILE A 348 -7.75 40.58 -17.75
CA ILE A 348 -7.64 39.30 -17.06
C ILE A 348 -6.43 38.54 -17.58
N PHE A 349 -5.65 37.99 -16.66
CA PHE A 349 -4.50 37.14 -16.91
C PHE A 349 -4.67 35.86 -16.08
N ASN A 350 -4.33 34.70 -16.64
CA ASN A 350 -4.31 33.47 -15.84
C ASN A 350 -3.04 33.38 -14.98
N GLU A 351 -2.89 32.29 -14.22
CA GLU A 351 -1.77 32.09 -13.30
C GLU A 351 -0.40 32.04 -14.01
N SER A 352 -0.39 31.68 -15.29
CA SER A 352 0.80 31.72 -16.15
C SER A 352 1.03 33.08 -16.81
N TRP A 353 0.35 34.14 -16.36
CA TRP A 353 0.42 35.50 -16.88
C TRP A 353 0.03 35.65 -18.37
N ASN A 354 -0.71 34.68 -18.92
CA ASN A 354 -1.25 34.79 -20.27
C ASN A 354 -2.49 35.69 -20.25
N TYR A 355 -2.51 36.69 -21.12
CA TYR A 355 -3.64 37.61 -21.25
C TYR A 355 -4.85 36.90 -21.87
N ILE A 356 -5.96 36.86 -21.14
CA ILE A 356 -7.20 36.20 -21.53
C ILE A 356 -8.14 37.16 -22.28
N GLY A 357 -8.26 38.40 -21.79
CA GLY A 357 -9.13 39.41 -22.37
C GLY A 357 -9.63 40.46 -21.37
N ASP A 358 -10.45 41.38 -21.87
CA ASP A 358 -11.06 42.45 -21.08
C ASP A 358 -12.49 42.04 -20.63
N PHE A 359 -12.68 41.56 -19.40
CA PHE A 359 -13.97 41.05 -18.91
C PHE A 359 -14.44 41.71 -17.60
N PRO A 360 -15.76 41.80 -17.33
CA PRO A 360 -16.23 42.15 -16.00
C PRO A 360 -15.89 41.00 -15.03
N LEU A 361 -15.40 41.31 -13.83
CA LEU A 361 -14.99 40.29 -12.84
C LEU A 361 -16.13 39.30 -12.51
N THR A 362 -17.39 39.76 -12.52
CA THR A 362 -18.56 38.90 -12.29
C THR A 362 -18.73 37.79 -13.33
N ALA A 363 -18.10 37.92 -14.50
CA ALA A 363 -18.13 36.92 -15.56
C ALA A 363 -16.93 35.96 -15.51
N VAL A 364 -15.86 36.31 -14.79
CA VAL A 364 -14.65 35.48 -14.71
C VAL A 364 -14.84 34.45 -13.62
N GLU A 365 -14.54 33.20 -13.93
CA GLU A 365 -14.60 32.10 -12.98
C GLU A 365 -13.45 31.12 -13.24
N PRO A 366 -12.53 30.95 -12.29
CA PRO A 366 -11.53 29.91 -12.40
C PRO A 366 -12.16 28.53 -12.19
N ILE A 367 -11.66 27.52 -12.91
CA ILE A 367 -12.16 26.14 -12.91
C ILE A 367 -11.09 25.15 -12.39
N GLY A 368 -10.03 25.66 -11.75
CA GLY A 368 -8.88 24.89 -11.33
C GLY A 368 -7.89 24.63 -12.46
N GLU A 369 -6.66 24.28 -12.06
CA GLU A 369 -5.54 23.94 -12.93
C GLU A 369 -5.22 25.03 -13.97
N GLY A 370 -5.45 26.32 -13.68
CA GLY A 370 -5.18 27.42 -14.60
C GLY A 370 -6.21 27.61 -15.74
N LEU A 371 -7.33 26.87 -15.73
CA LEU A 371 -8.43 27.05 -16.67
C LEU A 371 -9.37 28.17 -16.22
N ILE A 372 -9.80 29.02 -17.16
CA ILE A 372 -10.70 30.13 -16.86
C ILE A 372 -11.98 30.04 -17.70
N LEU A 373 -13.12 29.99 -17.02
CA LEU A 373 -14.44 30.11 -17.60
C LEU A 373 -14.88 31.57 -17.61
N ILE A 374 -15.20 32.07 -18.80
CA ILE A 374 -15.90 33.34 -18.98
C ILE A 374 -17.38 33.05 -19.17
N LYS A 375 -18.18 33.44 -18.18
CA LYS A 375 -19.64 33.34 -18.18
C LYS A 375 -20.28 34.36 -19.15
N PRO A 376 -21.53 34.11 -19.58
CA PRO A 376 -22.30 35.06 -20.35
C PRO A 376 -22.31 36.44 -19.70
N HIS A 377 -22.08 37.47 -20.52
CA HIS A 377 -22.03 38.86 -20.12
C HIS A 377 -22.57 39.72 -21.27
N LYS A 378 -22.55 41.05 -21.11
CA LYS A 378 -23.18 41.98 -22.05
C LYS A 378 -22.75 41.79 -23.51
N ASP A 379 -21.50 41.39 -23.75
CA ASP A 379 -20.90 41.30 -25.08
C ASP A 379 -20.84 39.84 -25.63
N ALA A 380 -21.21 38.85 -24.82
CA ALA A 380 -21.27 37.43 -25.21
C ALA A 380 -22.37 36.67 -24.47
N ASN A 381 -23.27 36.00 -25.21
CA ASN A 381 -24.43 35.31 -24.65
C ASN A 381 -24.17 33.86 -24.21
N HIS A 382 -22.96 33.35 -24.41
CA HIS A 382 -22.59 31.97 -24.12
C HIS A 382 -21.29 31.92 -23.31
N HIS A 383 -21.04 30.78 -22.68
CA HIS A 383 -19.81 30.52 -21.96
C HIS A 383 -18.65 30.27 -22.93
N THR A 384 -17.45 30.66 -22.51
CA THR A 384 -16.18 30.37 -23.18
C THR A 384 -15.17 29.89 -22.14
N LEU A 385 -14.53 28.77 -22.39
CA LEU A 385 -13.46 28.21 -21.56
C LEU A 385 -12.11 28.49 -22.21
N TYR A 386 -11.18 29.02 -21.43
CA TYR A 386 -9.81 29.34 -21.83
C TYR A 386 -8.82 28.35 -21.24
N LYS A 387 -7.79 28.03 -22.03
CA LYS A 387 -6.68 27.13 -21.69
C LYS A 387 -5.66 27.79 -20.76
N LYS A 388 -4.74 26.99 -20.23
CA LYS A 388 -3.57 27.45 -19.46
C LYS A 388 -2.63 28.33 -20.29
N ASP A 389 -2.59 28.15 -21.61
CA ASP A 389 -1.84 29.03 -22.53
C ASP A 389 -2.57 30.35 -22.89
N GLY A 390 -3.77 30.57 -22.35
CA GLY A 390 -4.60 31.75 -22.59
C GLY A 390 -5.39 31.74 -23.91
N THR A 391 -5.31 30.67 -24.70
CA THR A 391 -6.12 30.53 -25.92
C THR A 391 -7.53 30.01 -25.61
N VAL A 392 -8.47 30.25 -26.52
CA VAL A 392 -9.84 29.73 -26.38
C VAL A 392 -9.84 28.23 -26.62
N CYS A 393 -10.33 27.49 -25.63
CA CYS A 393 -10.45 26.03 -25.71
C CYS A 393 -11.77 25.59 -26.34
N VAL A 394 -12.89 25.98 -25.71
CA VAL A 394 -14.25 25.63 -26.12
C VAL A 394 -15.14 26.85 -25.88
N SER A 395 -15.97 27.18 -26.87
CA SER A 395 -16.86 28.35 -26.79
C SER A 395 -18.27 28.04 -27.28
N GLY A 396 -19.22 28.89 -26.89
CA GLY A 396 -20.58 28.83 -27.41
C GLY A 396 -21.44 27.73 -26.78
N PHE A 397 -21.13 27.31 -25.55
CA PHE A 397 -21.97 26.40 -24.77
C PHE A 397 -22.83 27.18 -23.76
N ASP A 398 -23.99 26.62 -23.45
CA ASP A 398 -25.04 27.31 -22.70
C ASP A 398 -24.84 27.17 -21.19
N LYS A 399 -24.40 26.00 -20.73
CA LYS A 399 -24.25 25.68 -19.30
C LYS A 399 -23.10 24.73 -19.03
N LEU A 400 -22.44 24.93 -17.90
CA LEU A 400 -21.60 23.95 -17.21
C LEU A 400 -22.47 23.23 -16.17
N ASN A 401 -22.49 21.89 -16.19
CA ASN A 401 -23.16 21.11 -15.16
C ASN A 401 -22.28 21.04 -13.91
N ARG A 402 -22.82 21.48 -12.76
CA ARG A 402 -22.12 21.49 -11.47
C ARG A 402 -22.58 20.39 -10.51
N GLN A 403 -23.50 19.53 -10.93
CA GLN A 403 -24.00 18.43 -10.11
C GLN A 403 -23.17 17.15 -10.24
N THR A 404 -22.06 17.22 -10.97
CA THR A 404 -21.13 16.11 -11.23
C THR A 404 -19.85 16.33 -10.45
N HIS A 405 -19.29 15.25 -9.90
CA HIS A 405 -18.13 15.26 -9.00
C HIS A 405 -16.90 14.61 -9.66
N PHE A 406 -16.63 14.94 -10.91
CA PHE A 406 -15.50 14.38 -11.63
C PHE A 406 -14.20 15.12 -11.29
N PRO A 407 -13.12 14.41 -10.94
CA PRO A 407 -11.81 15.02 -10.76
C PRO A 407 -11.25 15.66 -12.03
N ASN A 408 -11.47 15.05 -13.22
CA ASN A 408 -10.90 15.52 -14.48
C ASN A 408 -11.95 16.05 -15.49
N LEU A 409 -13.24 15.71 -15.36
CA LEU A 409 -14.24 16.05 -16.39
C LEU A 409 -15.11 17.26 -16.04
N LEU A 410 -15.40 18.08 -17.05
CA LEU A 410 -16.46 19.08 -17.04
C LEU A 410 -17.56 18.68 -18.01
N ILE A 411 -18.81 18.56 -17.53
CA ILE A 411 -19.95 18.28 -18.40
C ILE A 411 -20.56 19.58 -18.91
N LEU A 412 -20.44 19.79 -20.22
CA LEU A 412 -20.86 21.00 -20.90
C LEU A 412 -22.14 20.75 -21.69
N ARG A 413 -23.04 21.73 -21.73
CA ARG A 413 -24.32 21.62 -22.45
C ARG A 413 -24.44 22.66 -23.55
N LYS A 414 -24.85 22.22 -24.74
CA LYS A 414 -25.20 23.07 -25.88
C LYS A 414 -26.56 22.66 -26.44
N GLY A 415 -27.55 23.53 -26.32
CA GLY A 415 -28.95 23.25 -26.61
C GLY A 415 -29.52 22.17 -25.67
N LYS A 416 -29.90 21.02 -26.24
CA LYS A 416 -30.39 19.85 -25.49
C LYS A 416 -29.34 18.74 -25.36
N LYS A 417 -28.15 18.92 -25.96
CA LYS A 417 -27.10 17.90 -25.99
C LYS A 417 -25.96 18.26 -25.04
N HIS A 418 -25.30 17.23 -24.55
CA HIS A 418 -24.19 17.30 -23.60
C HIS A 418 -22.91 16.82 -24.27
N GLY A 419 -21.78 17.37 -23.83
CA GLY A 419 -20.42 16.92 -24.13
C GLY A 419 -19.59 16.89 -22.84
N ALA A 420 -18.45 16.21 -22.88
CA ALA A 420 -17.51 16.13 -21.76
C ALA A 420 -16.17 16.72 -22.17
N PHE A 421 -15.63 17.57 -21.32
CA PHE A 421 -14.33 18.23 -21.49
C PHE A 421 -13.36 17.72 -20.44
N GLY A 422 -12.17 17.28 -20.85
CA GLY A 422 -11.10 16.87 -19.93
C GLY A 422 -10.24 18.06 -19.54
N LYS A 423 -10.10 18.33 -18.24
CA LYS A 423 -9.33 19.45 -17.70
C LYS A 423 -7.85 19.30 -18.02
N GLN A 424 -7.27 18.13 -17.79
CA GLN A 424 -5.85 17.86 -18.05
C GLN A 424 -5.52 17.83 -19.54
N GLN A 425 -6.39 17.23 -20.37
CA GLN A 425 -6.18 17.17 -21.82
C GLN A 425 -6.49 18.48 -22.54
N GLU A 426 -7.11 19.44 -21.85
CA GLU A 426 -7.59 20.71 -22.40
C GLU A 426 -8.35 20.54 -23.73
N SER A 427 -9.24 19.55 -23.79
CA SER A 427 -9.96 19.22 -25.01
C SER A 427 -11.32 18.57 -24.74
N LEU A 428 -12.18 18.62 -25.75
CA LEU A 428 -13.50 17.99 -25.71
C LEU A 428 -13.33 16.50 -26.00
N LEU A 429 -13.45 15.66 -24.96
CA LEU A 429 -13.33 14.20 -25.05
C LEU A 429 -14.60 13.57 -25.63
N LEU A 430 -15.78 14.13 -25.31
CA LEU A 430 -17.07 13.73 -25.87
C LEU A 430 -17.77 14.93 -26.53
N PRO A 431 -18.15 14.84 -27.82
CA PRO A 431 -18.82 15.94 -28.52
C PRO A 431 -20.22 16.22 -27.97
N TYR A 432 -20.80 17.36 -28.35
CA TYR A 432 -22.16 17.78 -27.96
C TYR A 432 -23.27 16.99 -28.66
N GLU A 433 -23.29 15.67 -28.50
CA GLU A 433 -24.20 14.75 -29.19
C GLU A 433 -25.05 13.90 -28.24
N TYR A 434 -24.70 13.87 -26.95
CA TYR A 434 -25.30 12.99 -25.96
C TYR A 434 -26.56 13.62 -25.37
N ASP A 435 -27.60 12.81 -25.21
CA ASP A 435 -28.84 13.23 -24.56
C ASP A 435 -28.61 13.44 -23.06
N ALA A 436 -27.78 12.59 -22.45
CA ALA A 436 -27.33 12.73 -21.07
C ALA A 436 -25.91 12.19 -20.90
N LEU A 437 -25.15 12.81 -20.00
CA LEU A 437 -23.88 12.34 -19.46
C LEU A 437 -24.03 12.38 -17.95
N ILE A 438 -24.09 11.21 -17.32
CA ILE A 438 -24.45 11.04 -15.91
C ILE A 438 -23.21 10.57 -15.16
N ASP A 439 -22.90 11.27 -14.07
CA ASP A 439 -21.90 10.85 -13.11
C ASP A 439 -22.39 9.62 -12.35
N LEU A 440 -21.63 8.53 -12.47
CA LEU A 440 -21.92 7.28 -11.77
C LEU A 440 -21.55 7.35 -10.29
N GLN A 441 -20.81 8.37 -9.87
CA GLN A 441 -20.26 8.54 -8.51
C GLN A 441 -19.54 7.27 -8.05
N ALA A 442 -18.93 6.56 -9.01
CA ALA A 442 -18.16 5.37 -8.73
C ALA A 442 -16.86 5.77 -8.02
N VAL A 443 -16.46 4.96 -7.05
CA VAL A 443 -15.16 5.02 -6.41
C VAL A 443 -14.29 3.98 -7.10
N VAL A 444 -13.12 4.41 -7.58
CA VAL A 444 -12.13 3.55 -8.23
C VAL A 444 -10.79 3.79 -7.54
N ASP A 445 -10.14 2.72 -7.08
CA ASP A 445 -8.87 2.75 -6.33
C ASP A 445 -8.91 3.73 -5.14
N SER A 446 -10.02 3.72 -4.39
CA SER A 446 -10.31 4.64 -3.27
C SER A 446 -10.40 6.14 -3.65
N MET A 447 -10.50 6.47 -4.93
CA MET A 447 -10.67 7.84 -5.43
C MET A 447 -12.00 8.03 -6.16
N SER A 448 -12.47 9.27 -6.24
CA SER A 448 -13.59 9.60 -7.12
C SER A 448 -13.22 9.29 -8.58
N SER A 449 -14.10 8.60 -9.29
CA SER A 449 -13.82 8.20 -10.68
C SER A 449 -14.21 9.26 -11.72
N ASN A 450 -13.73 9.09 -12.95
CA ASN A 450 -14.17 9.86 -14.12
C ASN A 450 -15.18 9.08 -14.98
N LEU A 451 -15.93 8.15 -14.37
CA LEU A 451 -16.82 7.23 -15.08
C LEU A 451 -18.17 7.87 -15.39
N VAL A 452 -18.47 8.00 -16.68
CA VAL A 452 -19.67 8.64 -17.20
C VAL A 452 -20.59 7.62 -17.85
N LEU A 453 -21.82 7.51 -17.36
CA LEU A 453 -22.90 6.84 -18.10
C LEU A 453 -23.40 7.77 -19.20
N ALA A 454 -23.04 7.46 -20.43
CA ALA A 454 -23.44 8.20 -21.62
C ALA A 454 -24.72 7.63 -22.23
N GLN A 455 -25.64 8.51 -22.63
CA GLN A 455 -26.88 8.14 -23.31
C GLN A 455 -27.02 8.92 -24.62
N LYS A 456 -27.29 8.21 -25.72
CA LYS A 456 -27.48 8.81 -27.04
C LYS A 456 -28.47 7.99 -27.85
N ASP A 457 -29.55 8.62 -28.31
CA ASP A 457 -30.56 8.02 -29.20
C ASP A 457 -31.13 6.69 -28.69
N GLY A 458 -31.28 6.56 -27.36
CA GLY A 458 -31.77 5.37 -26.67
C GLY A 458 -30.70 4.32 -26.34
N GLN A 459 -29.49 4.44 -26.90
CA GLN A 459 -28.34 3.61 -26.56
C GLN A 459 -27.62 4.13 -25.31
N LYS A 460 -26.93 3.23 -24.63
CA LYS A 460 -26.19 3.53 -23.38
C LYS A 460 -24.76 2.99 -23.49
N GLY A 461 -23.84 3.62 -22.79
CA GLY A 461 -22.45 3.18 -22.68
C GLY A 461 -21.77 3.83 -21.48
N VAL A 462 -20.58 3.35 -21.14
CA VAL A 462 -19.75 3.91 -20.07
C VAL A 462 -18.45 4.40 -20.67
N PHE A 463 -18.18 5.69 -20.48
CA PHE A 463 -16.94 6.34 -20.88
C PHE A 463 -16.12 6.63 -19.63
N ASP A 464 -14.83 6.31 -19.68
CA ASP A 464 -13.85 6.68 -18.65
C ASP A 464 -13.08 7.92 -19.11
N GLY A 465 -13.20 9.00 -18.34
CA GLY A 465 -12.47 10.24 -18.54
C GLY A 465 -11.09 10.28 -17.90
N ASP A 466 -10.47 9.12 -17.66
CA ASP A 466 -9.10 8.95 -17.20
C ASP A 466 -8.17 10.01 -17.83
N PRO A 467 -7.40 10.77 -17.02
CA PRO A 467 -6.53 11.83 -17.52
C PRO A 467 -5.46 11.33 -18.51
N ASP A 468 -4.96 10.12 -18.34
CA ASP A 468 -3.87 9.57 -19.13
C ASP A 468 -4.38 8.81 -20.35
N GLU A 469 -5.50 8.08 -20.21
CA GLU A 469 -6.07 7.28 -21.31
C GLU A 469 -7.62 7.31 -21.36
N PRO A 470 -8.24 8.41 -21.84
CA PRO A 470 -9.69 8.47 -22.01
C PRO A 470 -10.20 7.41 -22.99
N SER A 471 -11.17 6.60 -22.58
CA SER A 471 -11.64 5.48 -23.39
C SER A 471 -13.09 5.07 -23.10
N TRP A 472 -13.69 4.35 -24.03
CA TRP A 472 -14.98 3.71 -23.80
C TRP A 472 -14.76 2.37 -23.10
N LEU A 473 -15.12 2.26 -21.82
CA LEU A 473 -15.18 0.97 -21.15
C LEU A 473 -16.27 0.10 -21.77
N PHE A 474 -17.44 0.68 -22.03
CA PHE A 474 -18.52 0.03 -22.77
C PHE A 474 -19.05 0.99 -23.84
N PRO A 475 -18.81 0.71 -25.13
CA PRO A 475 -19.35 1.53 -26.21
C PRO A 475 -20.89 1.65 -26.15
N LEU A 476 -21.42 2.68 -26.82
CA LEU A 476 -22.87 2.85 -26.96
C LEU A 476 -23.50 1.63 -27.64
N ASP A 477 -24.45 1.01 -26.94
CA ASP A 477 -25.18 -0.16 -27.43
C ASP A 477 -26.60 -0.21 -26.86
N ASP A 478 -27.38 -1.21 -27.26
CA ASP A 478 -28.80 -1.41 -26.92
C ASP A 478 -29.06 -1.92 -25.48
N TYR A 479 -28.20 -1.58 -24.52
CA TYR A 479 -28.36 -1.99 -23.13
C TYR A 479 -29.67 -1.46 -22.51
N GLU A 480 -30.49 -2.36 -21.97
CA GLU A 480 -31.68 -2.00 -21.20
C GLU A 480 -31.28 -1.23 -19.94
N LYS A 481 -30.20 -1.68 -19.27
CA LYS A 481 -29.67 -1.06 -18.05
C LYS A 481 -28.18 -1.38 -17.91
N ILE A 482 -27.43 -0.42 -17.38
CA ILE A 482 -26.04 -0.58 -16.94
C ILE A 482 -26.01 -0.17 -15.47
N VAL A 483 -25.38 -0.98 -14.63
CA VAL A 483 -25.25 -0.73 -13.19
C VAL A 483 -23.78 -0.88 -12.82
N TRP A 484 -23.20 0.16 -12.25
CA TRP A 484 -21.89 0.07 -11.61
C TRP A 484 -21.99 -0.83 -10.37
N LEU A 485 -21.08 -1.79 -10.21
CA LEU A 485 -21.08 -2.71 -9.08
C LEU A 485 -20.02 -2.31 -8.04
N TYR A 486 -18.77 -2.27 -8.45
CA TYR A 486 -17.61 -1.98 -7.61
C TYR A 486 -16.41 -1.70 -8.54
N GLU A 487 -15.56 -0.72 -8.21
CA GLU A 487 -14.39 -0.38 -9.03
C GLU A 487 -14.78 -0.21 -10.52
N ARG A 488 -14.13 -0.92 -11.44
CA ARG A 488 -14.49 -0.94 -12.88
C ARG A 488 -15.42 -2.11 -13.27
N ALA A 489 -16.10 -2.76 -12.32
CA ALA A 489 -17.03 -3.85 -12.58
C ALA A 489 -18.46 -3.34 -12.80
N PHE A 490 -19.14 -3.89 -13.83
CA PHE A 490 -20.49 -3.49 -14.22
C PHE A 490 -21.40 -4.68 -14.47
N ALA A 491 -22.69 -4.52 -14.12
CA ALA A 491 -23.76 -5.39 -14.57
C ALA A 491 -24.47 -4.77 -15.78
N LEU A 492 -24.58 -5.53 -16.86
CA LEU A 492 -25.14 -5.14 -18.14
C LEU A 492 -26.41 -5.95 -18.40
N LYS A 493 -27.53 -5.27 -18.68
CA LYS A 493 -28.81 -5.94 -18.99
C LYS A 493 -29.14 -5.87 -20.46
N ARG A 494 -29.45 -7.02 -21.07
CA ARG A 494 -29.90 -7.15 -22.46
C ARG A 494 -30.86 -8.32 -22.60
N ASN A 495 -31.95 -8.13 -23.35
CA ASN A 495 -32.98 -9.14 -23.60
C ASN A 495 -33.52 -9.79 -22.31
N GLY A 496 -33.69 -8.99 -21.25
CA GLY A 496 -34.17 -9.46 -19.96
C GLY A 496 -33.13 -10.11 -19.03
N LEU A 497 -31.94 -10.49 -19.53
CA LEU A 497 -30.89 -11.15 -18.76
C LEU A 497 -29.72 -10.21 -18.46
N TRP A 498 -28.98 -10.54 -17.41
CA TRP A 498 -27.83 -9.80 -16.93
C TRP A 498 -26.53 -10.55 -17.20
N SER A 499 -25.49 -9.78 -17.50
CA SER A 499 -24.10 -10.21 -17.60
C SER A 499 -23.24 -9.31 -16.73
N ILE A 500 -22.09 -9.81 -16.27
CA ILE A 500 -21.13 -9.04 -15.49
C ILE A 500 -19.82 -8.93 -16.28
N ALA A 501 -19.27 -7.73 -16.35
CA ALA A 501 -18.04 -7.46 -17.10
C ALA A 501 -17.25 -6.27 -16.54
N TYR A 502 -15.94 -6.29 -16.77
CA TYR A 502 -15.06 -5.12 -16.59
C TYR A 502 -14.90 -4.35 -17.91
N SER A 503 -14.91 -5.06 -19.04
CA SER A 503 -14.92 -4.51 -20.40
C SER A 503 -15.60 -5.52 -21.35
N PRO A 504 -15.89 -5.16 -22.62
CA PRO A 504 -16.37 -6.09 -23.63
C PRO A 504 -15.50 -7.34 -23.80
N GLU A 505 -14.18 -7.19 -23.65
CA GLU A 505 -13.18 -8.26 -23.78
C GLU A 505 -12.99 -9.04 -22.47
N LYS A 506 -13.15 -8.40 -21.31
CA LYS A 506 -13.02 -9.00 -19.99
C LYS A 506 -14.39 -9.18 -19.33
N ARG A 507 -15.13 -10.17 -19.81
CA ARG A 507 -16.46 -10.56 -19.31
C ARG A 507 -16.34 -11.69 -18.30
N LEU A 508 -17.05 -11.59 -17.17
CA LEU A 508 -17.10 -12.63 -16.14
C LEU A 508 -18.18 -13.67 -16.41
N SER A 509 -19.27 -13.28 -17.07
CA SER A 509 -20.39 -14.18 -17.39
C SER A 509 -21.06 -13.80 -18.69
N ASP A 510 -21.74 -14.75 -19.34
CA ASP A 510 -22.65 -14.39 -20.43
C ASP A 510 -23.93 -13.71 -19.90
N TYR A 511 -24.86 -13.38 -20.80
CA TYR A 511 -26.19 -12.87 -20.42
C TYR A 511 -27.08 -14.01 -19.94
N GLU A 512 -26.84 -14.46 -18.72
CA GLU A 512 -27.44 -15.68 -18.16
C GLU A 512 -28.09 -15.49 -16.80
N PHE A 513 -27.83 -14.36 -16.13
CA PHE A 513 -28.37 -14.09 -14.81
C PHE A 513 -29.74 -13.41 -14.91
N ASP A 514 -30.69 -13.87 -14.11
CA ASP A 514 -32.02 -13.26 -13.98
C ASP A 514 -31.94 -11.88 -13.29
N LEU A 515 -30.94 -11.72 -12.42
CA LEU A 515 -30.72 -10.53 -11.62
C LEU A 515 -29.26 -10.45 -11.18
N VAL A 516 -28.72 -9.23 -11.14
CA VAL A 516 -27.48 -8.92 -10.41
C VAL A 516 -27.78 -7.79 -9.43
N ALA A 517 -27.37 -7.95 -8.18
CA ALA A 517 -27.57 -7.00 -7.10
C ALA A 517 -26.23 -6.70 -6.41
N ARG A 518 -25.96 -5.42 -6.13
CA ARG A 518 -24.75 -5.03 -5.38
C ARG A 518 -24.86 -5.48 -3.93
N LYS A 519 -23.73 -5.69 -3.25
CA LYS A 519 -23.63 -5.87 -1.79
C LYS A 519 -22.45 -5.08 -1.24
N ALA A 520 -22.31 -5.03 0.08
CA ALA A 520 -21.09 -4.55 0.72
C ALA A 520 -19.88 -5.33 0.15
N PRO A 521 -18.75 -4.68 -0.19
CA PRO A 521 -17.58 -5.31 -0.83
C PRO A 521 -16.75 -6.15 0.15
N ILE A 522 -17.42 -6.93 1.02
CA ILE A 522 -16.84 -7.86 1.98
C ILE A 522 -17.11 -9.26 1.42
N ASN A 523 -16.04 -10.02 1.13
CA ASN A 523 -16.14 -11.33 0.46
C ASN A 523 -16.93 -11.25 -0.86
N GLY A 524 -16.54 -10.29 -1.72
CA GLY A 524 -17.22 -9.99 -2.99
C GLY A 524 -18.13 -8.77 -2.88
N PHE A 525 -18.60 -8.27 -4.03
CA PHE A 525 -19.26 -6.97 -4.14
C PHE A 525 -20.64 -7.01 -4.83
N ALA A 526 -21.05 -8.17 -5.33
CA ALA A 526 -22.40 -8.36 -5.85
C ALA A 526 -22.85 -9.82 -5.69
N TYR A 527 -24.17 -10.02 -5.75
CA TYR A 527 -24.82 -11.31 -5.95
C TYR A 527 -25.41 -11.40 -7.34
N ALA A 528 -25.24 -12.56 -7.99
CA ALA A 528 -25.82 -12.88 -9.28
C ALA A 528 -26.74 -14.10 -9.16
N PHE A 529 -27.96 -14.00 -9.70
CA PHE A 529 -29.00 -15.02 -9.55
C PHE A 529 -29.23 -15.76 -10.87
N LYS A 530 -29.19 -17.09 -10.85
CA LYS A 530 -29.49 -17.97 -11.99
C LYS A 530 -30.50 -19.03 -11.53
N GLY A 531 -31.80 -18.77 -11.76
CA GLY A 531 -32.87 -19.60 -11.20
C GLY A 531 -32.92 -19.55 -9.68
N SER A 532 -32.74 -20.70 -9.02
CA SER A 532 -32.64 -20.82 -7.55
C SER A 532 -31.25 -20.56 -7.01
N GLU A 533 -30.25 -20.52 -7.88
CA GLU A 533 -28.85 -20.48 -7.53
C GLU A 533 -28.38 -19.04 -7.33
N VAL A 534 -27.46 -18.84 -6.38
CA VAL A 534 -26.86 -17.54 -6.06
C VAL A 534 -25.35 -17.66 -6.14
N TYR A 535 -24.75 -16.71 -6.85
CA TYR A 535 -23.32 -16.58 -7.02
C TYR A 535 -22.83 -15.29 -6.40
N THR A 536 -21.69 -15.34 -5.73
CA THR A 536 -20.96 -14.17 -5.28
C THR A 536 -20.04 -13.70 -6.41
N VAL A 537 -20.04 -12.40 -6.65
CA VAL A 537 -19.16 -11.73 -7.61
C VAL A 537 -18.04 -11.08 -6.82
N GLY A 538 -16.81 -11.51 -7.01
CA GLY A 538 -15.61 -10.97 -6.39
C GLY A 538 -14.58 -10.48 -7.39
N GLU A 539 -13.48 -9.95 -6.87
CA GLU A 539 -12.34 -9.45 -7.67
C GLU A 539 -11.80 -10.54 -8.61
N TYR A 540 -11.72 -11.77 -8.12
CA TYR A 540 -11.19 -12.92 -8.85
C TYR A 540 -12.21 -13.67 -9.71
N GLY A 541 -13.47 -13.23 -9.75
CA GLY A 541 -14.51 -13.82 -10.59
C GLY A 541 -15.79 -14.19 -9.84
N LEU A 542 -16.52 -15.16 -10.39
CA LEU A 542 -17.77 -15.67 -9.82
C LEU A 542 -17.48 -16.93 -9.03
N SER A 543 -18.08 -17.05 -7.86
CA SER A 543 -18.10 -18.27 -7.06
C SER A 543 -19.49 -18.56 -6.55
N ARG A 544 -19.76 -19.82 -6.19
CA ARG A 544 -21.02 -20.15 -5.54
C ARG A 544 -21.11 -19.40 -4.21
N ALA A 545 -22.24 -18.72 -3.96
CA ALA A 545 -22.36 -17.91 -2.76
C ALA A 545 -22.44 -18.79 -1.52
N ASP A 546 -21.63 -18.49 -0.51
CA ASP A 546 -21.70 -19.17 0.78
C ASP A 546 -23.06 -18.90 1.43
N LYS A 547 -23.75 -19.95 1.89
CA LYS A 547 -25.11 -19.83 2.42
C LYS A 547 -25.15 -19.10 3.76
N ALA A 548 -24.11 -19.22 4.58
CA ALA A 548 -24.03 -18.54 5.87
C ALA A 548 -23.78 -17.05 5.65
N GLU A 549 -22.86 -16.69 4.76
CA GLU A 549 -22.62 -15.28 4.39
C GLU A 549 -23.86 -14.66 3.73
N VAL A 550 -24.53 -15.38 2.82
CA VAL A 550 -25.78 -14.90 2.22
C VAL A 550 -26.87 -14.71 3.28
N LEU A 551 -26.92 -15.57 4.30
CA LEU A 551 -27.87 -15.41 5.40
C LEU A 551 -27.55 -14.16 6.21
N GLU A 552 -26.27 -13.96 6.54
CA GLU A 552 -25.78 -12.79 7.25
C GLU A 552 -26.09 -11.50 6.49
N ASP A 553 -25.67 -11.37 5.24
CA ASP A 553 -25.95 -10.21 4.39
C ASP A 553 -27.47 -9.95 4.22
N ALA A 554 -28.28 -11.01 4.22
CA ALA A 554 -29.73 -10.88 4.11
C ALA A 554 -30.44 -10.60 5.45
N GLU A 555 -29.81 -10.88 6.59
CA GLU A 555 -30.34 -10.60 7.93
C GLU A 555 -29.73 -9.34 8.56
N ASP A 556 -28.67 -8.80 7.96
CA ASP A 556 -28.02 -7.53 8.31
C ASP A 556 -29.02 -6.37 8.39
N THR A 557 -28.78 -5.41 9.28
CA THR A 557 -29.72 -4.30 9.52
C THR A 557 -29.70 -3.26 8.39
N TYR A 558 -28.60 -3.19 7.63
CA TYR A 558 -28.33 -2.23 6.56
C TYR A 558 -28.43 -2.84 5.15
N TYR A 559 -29.02 -4.04 5.00
CA TYR A 559 -29.15 -4.70 3.69
C TYR A 559 -29.81 -3.79 2.63
N ASP A 560 -30.70 -2.89 3.05
CA ASP A 560 -31.50 -2.04 2.18
C ASP A 560 -30.70 -0.91 1.53
N TYR A 561 -29.51 -0.61 2.05
CA TYR A 561 -28.51 0.23 1.39
C TYR A 561 -28.03 -0.38 0.06
N TYR A 562 -27.97 -1.71 0.00
CA TYR A 562 -27.43 -2.44 -1.15
C TYR A 562 -28.50 -3.02 -2.06
N PHE A 563 -29.58 -3.57 -1.50
CA PHE A 563 -30.63 -4.20 -2.29
C PHE A 563 -32.01 -4.21 -1.63
N GLY A 564 -33.05 -4.17 -2.47
CA GLY A 564 -34.44 -4.13 -2.02
C GLY A 564 -34.99 -5.47 -1.52
N ALA A 565 -36.19 -5.41 -0.93
CA ALA A 565 -36.88 -6.55 -0.32
C ALA A 565 -37.04 -7.79 -1.22
N ASP A 566 -37.18 -7.61 -2.54
CA ASP A 566 -37.28 -8.72 -3.49
C ASP A 566 -35.98 -9.51 -3.62
N VAL A 567 -34.82 -8.82 -3.60
CA VAL A 567 -33.50 -9.45 -3.63
C VAL A 567 -33.28 -10.20 -2.33
N ARG A 568 -33.52 -9.52 -1.20
CA ARG A 568 -33.44 -10.11 0.13
C ARG A 568 -34.25 -11.39 0.25
N LYS A 569 -35.49 -11.40 -0.26
CA LYS A 569 -36.34 -12.60 -0.24
C LYS A 569 -35.73 -13.76 -1.01
N ARG A 570 -35.08 -13.51 -2.15
CA ARG A 570 -34.39 -14.54 -2.93
C ARG A 570 -33.16 -15.07 -2.18
N LEU A 571 -32.36 -14.18 -1.58
CA LEU A 571 -31.20 -14.55 -0.76
C LEU A 571 -31.61 -15.42 0.45
N LEU A 572 -32.62 -15.01 1.21
CA LEU A 572 -33.15 -15.81 2.32
C LEU A 572 -33.68 -17.17 1.88
N THR A 573 -34.28 -17.24 0.69
CA THR A 573 -34.76 -18.51 0.12
C THR A 573 -33.59 -19.43 -0.20
N TYR A 574 -32.54 -18.89 -0.81
CA TYR A 574 -31.30 -19.62 -1.11
C TYR A 574 -30.60 -20.14 0.15
N ALA A 575 -30.38 -19.24 1.13
CA ALA A 575 -29.67 -19.58 2.36
C ALA A 575 -30.41 -20.61 3.22
N LYS A 576 -31.75 -20.57 3.27
CA LYS A 576 -32.58 -21.47 4.10
C LYS A 576 -32.98 -22.77 3.41
N TRP A 577 -32.57 -22.98 2.15
CA TRP A 577 -32.92 -24.17 1.40
C TRP A 577 -32.03 -25.36 1.77
N ALA A 578 -32.67 -26.42 2.28
CA ALA A 578 -32.04 -27.68 2.72
C ALA A 578 -31.97 -28.76 1.63
N GLY A 579 -32.26 -28.43 0.37
CA GLY A 579 -32.08 -29.38 -0.73
C GLY A 579 -30.61 -29.66 -0.95
N ASN A 580 -30.30 -30.89 -1.43
CA ASN A 580 -28.97 -31.49 -1.56
C ASN A 580 -27.80 -30.47 -1.48
N ASP A 581 -27.33 -30.19 -0.25
CA ASP A 581 -25.96 -29.73 -0.02
C ASP A 581 -25.04 -30.91 -0.33
N ASP A 582 -24.88 -31.25 -1.60
CA ASP A 582 -23.82 -32.16 -2.03
C ASP A 582 -22.44 -31.49 -2.01
N GLY A 583 -22.36 -30.21 -1.63
CA GLY A 583 -21.13 -29.44 -1.77
C GLY A 583 -20.64 -29.48 -3.22
N GLY A 584 -21.58 -29.61 -4.18
CA GLY A 584 -21.31 -29.91 -5.57
C GLY A 584 -20.43 -28.84 -6.19
N VAL A 585 -19.35 -29.30 -6.82
CA VAL A 585 -18.51 -28.48 -7.68
C VAL A 585 -19.30 -28.12 -8.94
N ASP A 586 -19.36 -26.84 -9.25
CA ASP A 586 -19.94 -26.31 -10.48
C ASP A 586 -18.91 -25.54 -11.32
N GLU A 587 -19.36 -25.00 -12.47
CA GLU A 587 -18.50 -24.27 -13.39
C GLU A 587 -17.87 -22.99 -12.78
N TYR A 588 -18.33 -22.52 -11.63
CA TYR A 588 -17.84 -21.33 -10.94
C TYR A 588 -17.06 -21.65 -9.66
N THR A 589 -16.84 -22.92 -9.33
CA THR A 589 -16.02 -23.27 -8.16
C THR A 589 -14.59 -22.75 -8.35
N PRO A 590 -14.02 -22.00 -7.37
CA PRO A 590 -12.66 -21.48 -7.46
C PRO A 590 -11.62 -22.58 -7.61
N VAL A 591 -10.54 -22.27 -8.33
CA VAL A 591 -9.49 -23.26 -8.63
C VAL A 591 -8.71 -23.69 -7.39
N GLU A 592 -8.56 -22.80 -6.41
CA GLU A 592 -7.94 -23.08 -5.12
C GLU A 592 -8.80 -24.04 -4.28
N THR A 593 -10.12 -23.86 -4.31
CA THR A 593 -11.07 -24.76 -3.63
C THR A 593 -11.01 -26.15 -4.25
N LEU A 594 -11.03 -26.23 -5.58
CA LEU A 594 -10.85 -27.48 -6.31
C LEU A 594 -9.53 -28.17 -5.96
N TYR A 595 -8.43 -27.42 -5.93
CA TYR A 595 -7.11 -27.93 -5.58
C TYR A 595 -7.07 -28.49 -4.15
N ASN A 596 -7.62 -27.76 -3.17
CA ASN A 596 -7.68 -28.24 -1.79
C ASN A 596 -8.54 -29.49 -1.63
N LEU A 597 -9.71 -29.54 -2.28
CA LEU A 597 -10.55 -30.74 -2.32
C LEU A 597 -9.81 -31.92 -2.96
N SER A 598 -8.97 -31.68 -3.95
CA SER A 598 -8.10 -32.70 -4.53
C SER A 598 -7.09 -33.23 -3.52
N LEU A 599 -6.38 -32.34 -2.80
CA LEU A 599 -5.41 -32.72 -1.78
C LEU A 599 -6.06 -33.54 -0.65
N GLU A 600 -7.21 -33.10 -0.14
CA GLU A 600 -7.97 -33.82 0.89
C GLU A 600 -8.40 -35.21 0.41
N ALA A 601 -8.90 -35.31 -0.83
CA ALA A 601 -9.27 -36.59 -1.43
C ALA A 601 -8.04 -37.51 -1.60
N TYR A 602 -6.90 -36.96 -2.03
CA TYR A 602 -5.65 -37.70 -2.19
C TYR A 602 -5.14 -38.25 -0.85
N GLU A 603 -5.13 -37.43 0.21
CA GLU A 603 -4.75 -37.84 1.56
C GLU A 603 -5.70 -38.90 2.14
N ALA A 604 -6.99 -38.82 1.81
CA ALA A 604 -7.98 -39.81 2.18
C ALA A 604 -7.90 -41.12 1.36
N GLY A 605 -7.07 -41.16 0.32
CA GLY A 605 -6.95 -42.29 -0.60
C GLY A 605 -8.11 -42.42 -1.62
N ASP A 606 -8.92 -41.39 -1.78
CA ASP A 606 -10.00 -41.29 -2.78
C ASP A 606 -9.44 -40.68 -4.08
N TYR A 607 -8.59 -41.44 -4.77
CA TYR A 607 -7.87 -40.97 -5.95
C TYR A 607 -8.80 -40.57 -7.12
N ASP A 608 -9.97 -41.22 -7.25
CA ASP A 608 -10.96 -40.87 -8.28
C ASP A 608 -11.46 -39.42 -8.10
N LYS A 609 -11.72 -38.99 -6.86
CA LYS A 609 -12.10 -37.60 -6.57
C LYS A 609 -10.94 -36.64 -6.72
N ALA A 610 -9.74 -37.01 -6.30
CA ALA A 610 -8.55 -36.19 -6.49
C ALA A 610 -8.33 -35.88 -7.99
N PHE A 611 -8.36 -36.93 -8.84
CA PHE A 611 -8.30 -36.76 -10.29
C PHE A 611 -9.43 -35.86 -10.81
N HIS A 612 -10.65 -36.04 -10.33
CA HIS A 612 -11.79 -35.24 -10.76
C HIS A 612 -11.59 -33.74 -10.46
N TYR A 613 -11.23 -33.38 -9.22
CA TYR A 613 -11.10 -31.99 -8.82
C TYR A 613 -9.89 -31.29 -9.45
N ASP A 614 -8.72 -31.93 -9.48
CA ASP A 614 -7.56 -31.35 -10.15
C ASP A 614 -7.78 -31.26 -11.67
N THR A 615 -8.57 -32.15 -12.30
CA THR A 615 -8.93 -32.00 -13.72
C THR A 615 -9.74 -30.73 -13.95
N LEU A 616 -10.75 -30.46 -13.12
CA LEU A 616 -11.57 -29.25 -13.23
C LEU A 616 -10.75 -27.98 -13.03
N ALA A 617 -9.83 -27.97 -12.06
CA ALA A 617 -8.94 -26.84 -11.82
C ALA A 617 -7.91 -26.66 -12.95
N ALA A 618 -7.35 -27.75 -13.46
CA ALA A 618 -6.40 -27.71 -14.57
C ALA A 618 -7.05 -27.24 -15.87
N GLU A 619 -8.29 -27.63 -16.15
CA GLU A 619 -9.06 -27.14 -17.31
C GLU A 619 -9.35 -25.63 -17.22
N LYS A 620 -9.45 -25.09 -16.00
CA LYS A 620 -9.53 -23.64 -15.73
C LYS A 620 -8.17 -22.92 -15.80
N GLY A 621 -7.08 -23.64 -16.07
CA GLY A 621 -5.74 -23.07 -16.21
C GLY A 621 -4.89 -23.07 -14.93
N TYR A 622 -5.32 -23.74 -13.86
CA TYR A 622 -4.59 -23.72 -12.59
C TYR A 622 -3.36 -24.61 -12.61
N ALA A 623 -2.19 -23.98 -12.61
CA ALA A 623 -0.90 -24.64 -12.82
C ALA A 623 -0.51 -25.65 -11.70
N PRO A 624 -0.81 -25.44 -10.40
CA PRO A 624 -0.58 -26.45 -9.36
C PRO A 624 -1.35 -27.75 -9.62
N SER A 625 -2.63 -27.66 -9.98
CA SER A 625 -3.43 -28.85 -10.32
C SER A 625 -2.91 -29.59 -11.54
N MET A 626 -2.37 -28.88 -12.55
CA MET A 626 -1.70 -29.53 -13.68
C MET A 626 -0.48 -30.35 -13.22
N SER A 627 0.32 -29.82 -12.29
CA SER A 627 1.47 -30.54 -11.73
C SER A 627 1.05 -31.75 -10.91
N ASN A 628 -0.01 -31.64 -10.10
CA ASN A 628 -0.55 -32.75 -9.32
C ASN A 628 -1.10 -33.85 -10.23
N LEU A 629 -1.91 -33.50 -11.23
CA LEU A 629 -2.42 -34.47 -12.20
C LEU A 629 -1.29 -35.24 -12.87
N ALA A 630 -0.24 -34.53 -13.29
CA ALA A 630 0.93 -35.14 -13.91
C ALA A 630 1.65 -36.11 -12.97
N GLN A 631 1.89 -35.70 -11.72
CA GLN A 631 2.52 -36.55 -10.70
C GLN A 631 1.68 -37.80 -10.40
N MET A 632 0.35 -37.67 -10.34
CA MET A 632 -0.55 -38.80 -10.13
C MET A 632 -0.50 -39.77 -11.31
N TYR A 633 -0.55 -39.28 -12.56
CA TYR A 633 -0.36 -40.13 -13.75
C TYR A 633 1.03 -40.76 -13.82
N TYR A 634 2.04 -40.16 -13.21
CA TYR A 634 3.41 -40.68 -13.20
C TYR A 634 3.66 -41.75 -12.12
N SER A 635 3.00 -41.65 -10.96
CA SER A 635 3.39 -42.42 -9.76
C SER A 635 2.28 -43.20 -9.07
N GLN A 636 1.00 -42.89 -9.32
CA GLN A 636 -0.10 -43.52 -8.60
C GLN A 636 -0.49 -44.86 -9.23
N GLU A 637 -0.35 -45.94 -8.46
CA GLU A 637 -0.71 -47.29 -8.89
C GLU A 637 -2.20 -47.35 -9.32
N GLY A 638 -2.48 -47.99 -10.45
CA GLY A 638 -3.82 -48.06 -11.05
C GLY A 638 -4.17 -46.90 -11.99
N TYR A 639 -3.38 -45.83 -11.99
CA TYR A 639 -3.61 -44.63 -12.83
C TYR A 639 -2.40 -44.24 -13.68
N LEU A 640 -1.36 -45.08 -13.75
CA LEU A 640 -0.14 -44.80 -14.51
C LEU A 640 -0.43 -44.58 -16.00
N ASP A 641 -0.02 -43.44 -16.54
CA ASP A 641 -0.20 -43.04 -17.94
C ASP A 641 0.86 -42.01 -18.34
N ASP A 642 1.98 -42.49 -18.89
CA ASP A 642 3.14 -41.67 -19.23
C ASP A 642 2.82 -40.54 -20.22
N ASP A 643 1.93 -40.79 -21.19
CA ASP A 643 1.53 -39.79 -22.18
C ASP A 643 0.73 -38.65 -21.53
N LYS A 644 -0.15 -38.97 -20.56
CA LYS A 644 -0.88 -37.94 -19.80
C LYS A 644 -0.01 -37.24 -18.78
N ALA A 645 0.92 -37.95 -18.14
CA ALA A 645 1.90 -37.34 -17.24
C ALA A 645 2.72 -36.28 -17.99
N PHE A 646 3.26 -36.65 -19.15
CA PHE A 646 3.99 -35.72 -20.02
C PHE A 646 3.12 -34.53 -20.45
N TYR A 647 1.88 -34.78 -20.91
CA TYR A 647 0.95 -33.73 -21.33
C TYR A 647 0.68 -32.69 -20.25
N TRP A 648 0.42 -33.13 -19.01
CA TRP A 648 0.10 -32.22 -17.92
C TRP A 648 1.32 -31.52 -17.34
N TYR A 649 2.49 -32.17 -17.30
CA TYR A 649 3.75 -31.50 -16.99
C TYR A 649 4.09 -30.43 -18.03
N GLU A 650 3.88 -30.69 -19.32
CA GLU A 650 4.09 -29.71 -20.39
C GLU A 650 3.17 -28.48 -20.21
N LYS A 651 1.88 -28.70 -19.96
CA LYS A 651 0.93 -27.61 -19.70
C LYS A 651 1.26 -26.82 -18.43
N GLY A 652 1.58 -27.50 -17.33
CA GLY A 652 1.93 -26.86 -16.07
C GLY A 652 3.23 -26.04 -16.19
N ALA A 653 4.22 -26.55 -16.90
CA ALA A 653 5.47 -25.83 -17.19
C ALA A 653 5.22 -24.58 -18.04
N ALA A 654 4.37 -24.67 -19.07
CA ALA A 654 3.97 -23.53 -19.89
C ALA A 654 3.18 -22.47 -19.08
N ALA A 655 2.42 -22.91 -18.08
CA ALA A 655 1.72 -22.04 -17.13
C ALA A 655 2.62 -21.50 -15.98
N GLY A 656 3.92 -21.80 -16.00
CA GLY A 656 4.89 -21.24 -15.07
C GLY A 656 5.09 -22.01 -13.76
N ASN A 657 4.50 -23.20 -13.60
CA ASN A 657 4.64 -23.98 -12.36
C ASN A 657 6.01 -24.67 -12.27
N PRO A 658 6.81 -24.41 -11.21
CA PRO A 658 8.17 -24.94 -11.11
C PRO A 658 8.22 -26.45 -10.85
N TYR A 659 7.26 -27.02 -10.11
CA TYR A 659 7.16 -28.47 -9.92
C TYR A 659 6.91 -29.18 -11.25
N ALA A 660 6.04 -28.62 -12.10
CA ALA A 660 5.77 -29.15 -13.42
C ALA A 660 6.96 -29.00 -14.37
N MET A 661 7.72 -27.90 -14.29
CA MET A 661 8.98 -27.73 -15.04
C MET A 661 10.00 -28.81 -14.66
N ASN A 662 10.16 -29.08 -13.36
CA ASN A 662 11.06 -30.14 -12.90
C ASN A 662 10.59 -31.54 -13.33
N GLY A 663 9.28 -31.81 -13.24
CA GLY A 663 8.69 -33.07 -13.73
C GLY A 663 8.86 -33.26 -15.24
N LEU A 664 8.71 -32.19 -16.03
CA LEU A 664 8.96 -32.21 -17.47
C LEU A 664 10.44 -32.47 -17.79
N GLY A 665 11.35 -31.88 -17.00
CA GLY A 665 12.78 -32.16 -17.07
C GLY A 665 13.08 -33.64 -16.82
N ALA A 666 12.44 -34.25 -15.81
CA ALA A 666 12.54 -35.67 -15.53
C ALA A 666 11.96 -36.54 -16.67
N CYS A 667 10.86 -36.11 -17.29
CA CYS A 667 10.30 -36.82 -18.45
C CYS A 667 11.29 -36.89 -19.61
N TYR A 668 11.94 -35.77 -19.95
CA TYR A 668 12.99 -35.76 -20.98
C TYR A 668 14.28 -36.47 -20.56
N ARG A 669 14.54 -36.62 -19.26
CA ARG A 669 15.68 -37.41 -18.79
C ARG A 669 15.46 -38.90 -18.92
N HIS A 670 14.27 -39.38 -18.55
CA HIS A 670 13.97 -40.80 -18.43
C HIS A 670 13.14 -41.37 -19.60
N GLY A 671 12.67 -40.52 -20.52
CA GLY A 671 11.85 -40.93 -21.65
C GLY A 671 10.40 -41.25 -21.26
N VAL A 672 9.83 -40.48 -20.32
CA VAL A 672 8.44 -40.67 -19.87
C VAL A 672 7.52 -39.88 -20.77
N GLY A 673 6.68 -40.58 -21.57
CA GLY A 673 5.75 -39.98 -22.53
C GLY A 673 6.43 -39.25 -23.69
N THR A 674 7.76 -39.37 -23.81
CA THR A 674 8.59 -38.70 -24.82
C THR A 674 9.91 -39.44 -25.00
N GLU A 675 10.64 -39.15 -26.07
CA GLU A 675 12.02 -39.64 -26.23
C GLU A 675 12.97 -38.83 -25.34
N PRO A 676 14.01 -39.45 -24.75
CA PRO A 676 14.99 -38.73 -23.97
C PRO A 676 15.66 -37.58 -24.75
N ASP A 677 15.77 -36.41 -24.12
CA ASP A 677 16.32 -35.19 -24.74
C ASP A 677 17.14 -34.41 -23.70
N ALA A 678 18.46 -34.42 -23.87
CA ALA A 678 19.40 -33.83 -22.93
C ALA A 678 19.22 -32.31 -22.77
N ASP A 679 19.05 -31.60 -23.90
CA ASP A 679 18.96 -30.14 -23.89
C ASP A 679 17.66 -29.70 -23.22
N LYS A 680 16.56 -30.40 -23.47
CA LYS A 680 15.27 -30.10 -22.83
C LYS A 680 15.22 -30.50 -21.36
N ALA A 681 15.83 -31.63 -20.98
CA ALA A 681 15.94 -32.04 -19.59
C ALA A 681 16.69 -30.98 -18.76
N LEU A 682 17.84 -30.51 -19.25
CA LEU A 682 18.61 -29.44 -18.61
C LEU A 682 17.85 -28.11 -18.60
N TYR A 683 17.22 -27.73 -19.71
CA TYR A 683 16.48 -26.49 -19.81
C TYR A 683 15.33 -26.42 -18.79
N TRP A 684 14.44 -27.41 -18.76
CA TRP A 684 13.27 -27.37 -17.90
C TRP A 684 13.61 -27.53 -16.42
N THR A 685 14.57 -28.41 -16.09
CA THR A 685 15.04 -28.54 -14.70
C THR A 685 15.75 -27.26 -14.23
N GLY A 686 16.52 -26.61 -15.11
CA GLY A 686 17.13 -25.30 -14.84
C GLY A 686 16.10 -24.19 -14.62
N GLN A 687 15.05 -24.15 -15.43
CA GLN A 687 13.95 -23.19 -15.26
C GLN A 687 13.17 -23.38 -13.96
N ALA A 688 13.06 -24.62 -13.46
CA ALA A 688 12.49 -24.89 -12.14
C ALA A 688 13.38 -24.36 -11.01
N ALA A 689 14.70 -24.59 -11.10
CA ALA A 689 15.68 -24.10 -10.15
C ALA A 689 15.71 -22.56 -10.07
N GLU A 690 15.70 -21.87 -11.21
CA GLU A 690 15.63 -20.40 -11.28
C GLU A 690 14.36 -19.82 -10.64
N ARG A 691 13.28 -20.60 -10.58
CA ARG A 691 12.00 -20.23 -9.94
C ARG A 691 11.90 -20.63 -8.48
N GLY A 692 13.03 -20.99 -7.87
CA GLY A 692 13.11 -21.25 -6.43
C GLY A 692 12.72 -22.67 -6.02
N LEU A 693 12.67 -23.63 -6.96
CA LEU A 693 12.56 -25.04 -6.60
C LEU A 693 13.94 -25.56 -6.18
N ASP A 694 14.21 -25.47 -4.89
CA ASP A 694 15.47 -25.80 -4.23
C ASP A 694 16.04 -27.19 -4.61
N PHE A 695 15.22 -28.24 -4.62
CA PHE A 695 15.66 -29.60 -4.98
C PHE A 695 15.88 -29.82 -6.49
N ALA A 696 15.48 -28.88 -7.36
CA ALA A 696 15.78 -28.99 -8.80
C ALA A 696 17.29 -28.95 -9.08
N HIS A 697 18.06 -28.27 -8.22
CA HIS A 697 19.51 -28.30 -8.27
C HIS A 697 20.07 -29.71 -8.04
N ASN A 698 19.48 -30.52 -7.15
CA ASN A 698 19.90 -31.92 -6.95
C ASN A 698 19.64 -32.76 -8.20
N ASN A 699 18.52 -32.52 -8.90
CA ASN A 699 18.22 -33.21 -10.16
C ASN A 699 19.21 -32.84 -11.28
N LEU A 700 19.63 -31.58 -11.37
CA LEU A 700 20.69 -31.14 -12.29
C LEU A 700 22.05 -31.76 -11.93
N GLY A 701 22.36 -31.82 -10.64
CA GLY A 701 23.56 -32.49 -10.12
C GLY A 701 23.61 -33.96 -10.54
N ALA A 702 22.49 -34.67 -10.43
CA ALA A 702 22.37 -36.06 -10.84
C ALA A 702 22.58 -36.25 -12.36
N ILE A 703 22.01 -35.36 -13.19
CA ILE A 703 22.20 -35.42 -14.66
C ILE A 703 23.68 -35.33 -15.04
N TYR A 704 24.43 -34.40 -14.44
CA TYR A 704 25.86 -34.25 -14.71
C TYR A 704 26.72 -35.35 -14.09
N TYR A 705 26.30 -35.93 -12.97
CA TYR A 705 27.01 -37.02 -12.32
C TYR A 705 26.85 -38.35 -13.07
N GLU A 706 25.64 -38.70 -13.50
CA GLU A 706 25.36 -40.02 -14.09
C GLU A 706 26.08 -40.26 -15.42
N GLY A 707 26.31 -39.20 -16.20
CA GLY A 707 27.03 -39.32 -17.47
C GLY A 707 26.25 -40.02 -18.59
N GLN A 708 24.97 -40.36 -18.37
CA GLN A 708 24.15 -41.14 -19.30
C GLN A 708 23.50 -40.27 -20.38
N LEU A 709 22.95 -39.13 -19.98
CA LEU A 709 22.23 -38.19 -20.86
C LEU A 709 23.17 -37.11 -21.43
N VAL A 710 24.17 -36.71 -20.65
CA VAL A 710 25.26 -35.80 -21.02
C VAL A 710 26.59 -36.37 -20.54
N PRO A 711 27.75 -36.00 -21.10
CA PRO A 711 29.05 -36.44 -20.58
C PRO A 711 29.19 -36.11 -19.09
N GLN A 712 29.72 -37.07 -18.31
CA GLN A 712 29.92 -36.88 -16.87
C GLN A 712 30.80 -35.65 -16.59
N ASP A 713 30.35 -34.80 -15.68
CA ASP A 713 31.03 -33.58 -15.26
C ASP A 713 30.90 -33.40 -13.74
N LEU A 714 31.91 -33.87 -13.00
CA LEU A 714 31.91 -33.84 -11.53
C LEU A 714 32.00 -32.42 -10.96
N ASP A 715 32.56 -31.46 -11.72
CA ASP A 715 32.64 -30.07 -11.26
C ASP A 715 31.27 -29.40 -11.34
N LYS A 716 30.52 -29.62 -12.43
CA LYS A 716 29.14 -29.14 -12.54
C LYS A 716 28.20 -29.86 -11.59
N ALA A 717 28.33 -31.17 -11.45
CA ALA A 717 27.53 -31.94 -10.50
C ALA A 717 27.70 -31.39 -9.07
N LEU A 718 28.96 -31.21 -8.64
CA LEU A 718 29.28 -30.64 -7.34
C LEU A 718 28.69 -29.22 -7.17
N TRP A 719 28.87 -28.36 -8.17
CA TRP A 719 28.34 -27.00 -8.13
C TRP A 719 26.81 -26.99 -7.91
N HIS A 720 26.07 -27.84 -8.63
CA HIS A 720 24.62 -27.95 -8.47
C HIS A 720 24.23 -28.47 -7.08
N TYR A 721 24.88 -29.52 -6.55
CA TYR A 721 24.59 -29.99 -5.19
C TYR A 721 24.93 -28.94 -4.12
N GLU A 722 26.00 -28.15 -4.30
CA GLU A 722 26.34 -27.01 -3.42
C GLU A 722 25.25 -25.91 -3.49
N GLN A 723 24.66 -25.66 -4.66
CA GLN A 723 23.51 -24.74 -4.75
C GLN A 723 22.27 -25.29 -4.02
N GLY A 724 22.01 -26.60 -4.11
CA GLY A 724 20.94 -27.25 -3.35
C GLY A 724 21.11 -27.06 -1.84
N GLU A 725 22.33 -27.22 -1.33
CA GLU A 725 22.69 -26.93 0.07
C GLU A 725 22.41 -25.47 0.45
N VAL A 726 22.86 -24.52 -0.36
CA VAL A 726 22.64 -23.08 -0.11
C VAL A 726 21.15 -22.73 -0.06
N LEU A 727 20.33 -23.40 -0.86
CA LEU A 727 18.88 -23.17 -0.95
C LEU A 727 18.06 -23.95 0.10
N GLY A 728 18.70 -24.74 0.95
CA GLY A 728 18.04 -25.47 2.04
C GLY A 728 17.57 -26.89 1.69
N SER A 729 17.94 -27.40 0.51
CA SER A 729 17.72 -28.79 0.09
C SER A 729 19.05 -29.53 -0.16
N PRO A 730 19.91 -29.69 0.85
CA PRO A 730 21.19 -30.36 0.70
C PRO A 730 21.04 -31.86 0.42
N ASP A 731 21.82 -32.37 -0.53
CA ASP A 731 22.08 -33.81 -0.67
C ASP A 731 23.46 -34.15 -0.10
N PHE A 732 23.50 -34.34 1.23
CA PHE A 732 24.76 -34.58 1.96
C PHE A 732 25.48 -35.85 1.49
N GLY A 733 24.74 -36.86 1.04
CA GLY A 733 25.30 -38.09 0.49
C GLY A 733 26.13 -37.80 -0.77
N TRP A 734 25.55 -37.13 -1.76
CA TRP A 734 26.26 -36.79 -3.01
C TRP A 734 27.36 -35.76 -2.83
N LEU A 735 27.17 -34.76 -1.96
CA LEU A 735 28.21 -33.78 -1.60
C LEU A 735 29.43 -34.48 -0.99
N GLY A 736 29.22 -35.37 -0.04
CA GLY A 736 30.27 -36.16 0.58
C GLY A 736 30.99 -37.04 -0.45
N TYR A 737 30.22 -37.76 -1.26
CA TYR A 737 30.74 -38.70 -2.24
C TYR A 737 31.59 -38.03 -3.33
N ILE A 738 31.13 -36.92 -3.90
CA ILE A 738 31.90 -36.22 -4.95
C ILE A 738 33.18 -35.60 -4.37
N HIS A 739 33.13 -35.05 -3.15
CA HIS A 739 34.36 -34.57 -2.49
C HIS A 739 35.35 -35.70 -2.23
N ASP A 740 34.87 -36.88 -1.84
CA ASP A 740 35.71 -38.06 -1.62
C ASP A 740 36.39 -38.53 -2.92
N LEU A 741 35.62 -38.61 -4.02
CA LEU A 741 36.16 -38.91 -5.36
C LEU A 741 37.23 -37.91 -5.83
N LYS A 742 37.12 -36.65 -5.40
CA LYS A 742 38.09 -35.59 -5.72
C LYS A 742 39.28 -35.56 -4.75
N GLY A 743 39.34 -36.47 -3.78
CA GLY A 743 40.42 -36.56 -2.77
C GLY A 743 40.29 -35.58 -1.60
N ASN A 744 39.15 -34.89 -1.46
CA ASN A 744 38.89 -33.94 -0.37
C ASN A 744 38.23 -34.65 0.83
N HIS A 745 38.94 -35.63 1.39
CA HIS A 745 38.41 -36.54 2.43
C HIS A 745 37.94 -35.81 3.70
N GLU A 746 38.54 -34.67 4.07
CA GLU A 746 38.09 -33.86 5.22
C GLU A 746 36.69 -33.27 5.00
N LYS A 747 36.41 -32.76 3.79
CA LYS A 747 35.08 -32.27 3.42
C LYS A 747 34.09 -33.42 3.27
N ALA A 748 34.51 -34.53 2.69
CA ALA A 748 33.70 -35.73 2.60
C ALA A 748 33.24 -36.20 3.99
N LEU A 749 34.16 -36.24 4.96
CA LEU A 749 33.85 -36.58 6.36
C LEU A 749 32.82 -35.63 6.98
N HIS A 750 32.89 -34.33 6.69
CA HIS A 750 31.91 -33.36 7.17
C HIS A 750 30.49 -33.71 6.69
N TYR A 751 30.34 -33.90 5.38
CA TYR A 751 29.05 -34.21 4.78
C TYR A 751 28.52 -35.61 5.15
N TYR A 752 29.37 -36.63 5.21
CA TYR A 752 28.96 -37.95 5.66
C TYR A 752 28.47 -37.98 7.12
N ARG A 753 28.97 -37.08 7.98
CA ARG A 753 28.41 -36.93 9.34
C ARG A 753 27.01 -36.35 9.31
N GLN A 754 26.76 -35.32 8.51
CA GLN A 754 25.44 -34.72 8.35
C GLN A 754 24.44 -35.74 7.76
N ASP A 755 24.87 -36.49 6.73
CA ASP A 755 24.07 -37.56 6.13
C ASP A 755 23.73 -38.66 7.17
N TYR A 756 24.72 -39.08 7.97
CA TYR A 756 24.51 -40.04 9.06
C TYR A 756 23.53 -39.54 10.13
N GLU A 757 23.66 -38.28 10.54
CA GLU A 757 22.80 -37.61 11.53
C GLU A 757 21.36 -37.46 11.01
N ALA A 758 21.18 -37.29 9.69
CA ALA A 758 19.89 -37.32 9.01
C ALA A 758 19.27 -38.74 8.94
N GLY A 759 19.94 -39.76 9.47
CA GLY A 759 19.43 -41.13 9.52
C GLY A 759 19.85 -42.01 8.36
N SER A 760 20.71 -41.53 7.44
CA SER A 760 21.16 -42.27 6.26
C SER A 760 21.91 -43.56 6.61
N ASN A 761 21.58 -44.65 5.91
CA ASN A 761 22.27 -45.93 6.03
C ASN A 761 23.58 -45.93 5.22
N VAL A 762 23.58 -45.27 4.05
CA VAL A 762 24.76 -45.02 3.21
C VAL A 762 25.73 -44.08 3.92
N GLY A 763 25.24 -43.05 4.61
CA GLY A 763 26.08 -42.13 5.41
C GLY A 763 26.82 -42.87 6.53
N ALA A 764 26.12 -43.76 7.25
CA ALA A 764 26.76 -44.65 8.22
C ALA A 764 27.85 -45.52 7.57
N TYR A 765 27.56 -46.15 6.44
CA TYR A 765 28.53 -46.95 5.71
C TYR A 765 29.76 -46.14 5.27
N ASN A 766 29.56 -44.95 4.71
CA ASN A 766 30.65 -44.08 4.25
C ASN A 766 31.54 -43.60 5.40
N LEU A 767 30.98 -43.30 6.58
CA LEU A 767 31.78 -43.03 7.79
C LEU A 767 32.61 -44.26 8.19
N GLY A 768 32.03 -45.47 8.07
CA GLY A 768 32.74 -46.73 8.27
C GLY A 768 33.98 -46.84 7.36
N ILE A 769 33.80 -46.56 6.07
CA ILE A 769 34.88 -46.55 5.07
C ILE A 769 35.97 -45.54 5.46
N VAL A 770 35.61 -44.28 5.73
CA VAL A 770 36.58 -43.22 6.07
C VAL A 770 37.42 -43.59 7.29
N TYR A 771 36.82 -44.16 8.33
CA TYR A 771 37.56 -44.58 9.53
C TYR A 771 38.35 -45.88 9.37
N SER A 772 38.03 -46.70 8.37
CA SER A 772 38.73 -47.96 8.09
C SER A 772 40.06 -47.77 7.34
N GLN A 773 40.25 -46.62 6.69
CA GLN A 773 41.38 -46.32 5.81
C GLN A 773 42.25 -45.17 6.36
N ASP A 774 43.46 -45.02 5.84
CA ASP A 774 44.36 -43.89 6.13
C ASP A 774 44.29 -42.88 4.99
N LEU A 775 43.26 -42.03 5.02
CA LEU A 775 42.95 -41.03 3.99
C LEU A 775 43.41 -39.62 4.39
N GLY A 776 44.45 -39.52 5.24
CA GLY A 776 44.84 -38.26 5.91
C GLY A 776 43.99 -37.93 7.14
N ILE A 777 42.96 -38.74 7.42
CA ILE A 777 42.21 -38.78 8.68
C ILE A 777 42.72 -39.99 9.47
N ALA A 778 42.95 -39.81 10.77
CA ALA A 778 43.48 -40.88 11.61
C ALA A 778 42.56 -42.12 11.59
N LYS A 779 43.10 -43.22 11.06
CA LYS A 779 42.45 -44.53 11.02
C LYS A 779 41.96 -44.94 12.41
N ASN A 780 40.70 -45.38 12.50
CA ASN A 780 40.07 -45.83 13.74
C ASN A 780 39.14 -47.02 13.46
N ILE A 781 39.70 -48.24 13.51
CA ILE A 781 38.97 -49.47 13.19
C ILE A 781 37.78 -49.71 14.13
N SER A 782 37.89 -49.34 15.42
CA SER A 782 36.76 -49.49 16.35
C SER A 782 35.57 -48.60 15.97
N ALA A 783 35.84 -47.37 15.53
CA ALA A 783 34.79 -46.49 15.02
C ALA A 783 34.21 -47.02 13.71
N ALA A 784 35.06 -47.51 12.80
CA ALA A 784 34.63 -48.10 11.53
C ALA A 784 33.65 -49.27 11.73
N ILE A 785 33.99 -50.23 12.61
CA ILE A 785 33.10 -51.35 12.97
C ILE A 785 31.76 -50.85 13.53
N THR A 786 31.79 -49.81 14.37
CA THR A 786 30.56 -49.23 14.95
C THR A 786 29.65 -48.68 13.85
N TYR A 787 30.19 -47.89 12.94
CA TYR A 787 29.41 -47.30 11.84
C TYR A 787 28.90 -48.34 10.85
N PHE A 788 29.69 -49.38 10.53
CA PHE A 788 29.22 -50.48 9.69
C PHE A 788 28.08 -51.26 10.33
N ASN A 789 28.10 -51.49 11.65
CA ASN A 789 26.98 -52.12 12.34
C ASN A 789 25.72 -51.24 12.30
N VAL A 790 25.86 -49.93 12.46
CA VAL A 790 24.70 -49.00 12.30
C VAL A 790 24.17 -49.02 10.87
N ALA A 791 25.04 -49.12 9.86
CA ALA A 791 24.61 -49.27 8.47
C ALA A 791 23.79 -50.55 8.27
N LEU A 792 24.18 -51.67 8.88
CA LEU A 792 23.41 -52.92 8.88
C LEU A 792 22.07 -52.80 9.61
N GLU A 793 22.05 -52.13 10.77
CA GLU A 793 20.82 -51.86 11.53
C GLU A 793 19.83 -50.99 10.73
N ARG A 794 20.34 -50.20 9.77
CA ARG A 794 19.56 -49.40 8.83
C ARG A 794 19.45 -50.05 7.44
N ASP A 795 19.55 -51.38 7.38
CA ASP A 795 19.33 -52.21 6.18
C ASP A 795 20.28 -51.92 5.00
N TYR A 796 21.56 -51.60 5.26
CA TYR A 796 22.58 -51.45 4.22
C TYR A 796 23.58 -52.64 4.20
N PRO A 797 23.28 -53.74 3.47
CA PRO A 797 24.01 -55.01 3.61
C PRO A 797 25.46 -54.98 3.11
N HIS A 798 25.86 -53.98 2.31
CA HIS A 798 27.25 -53.85 1.83
C HIS A 798 28.27 -53.72 2.96
N ALA A 799 27.84 -53.24 4.13
CA ALA A 799 28.68 -53.20 5.33
C ALA A 799 29.18 -54.58 5.79
N HIS A 800 28.49 -55.68 5.42
CA HIS A 800 28.98 -57.04 5.70
C HIS A 800 30.34 -57.32 5.05
N ILE A 801 30.57 -56.85 3.81
CA ILE A 801 31.82 -57.08 3.09
C ILE A 801 32.98 -56.40 3.83
N GLU A 802 32.78 -55.16 4.26
CA GLU A 802 33.82 -54.39 4.96
C GLU A 802 34.09 -54.90 6.37
N LEU A 803 33.06 -55.35 7.09
CA LEU A 803 33.25 -56.03 8.38
C LEU A 803 34.03 -57.34 8.20
N ALA A 804 33.72 -58.14 7.19
CA ALA A 804 34.49 -59.35 6.88
C ALA A 804 35.96 -59.01 6.56
N ARG A 805 36.21 -57.97 5.76
CA ARG A 805 37.56 -57.47 5.43
C ARG A 805 38.34 -57.07 6.68
N ILE A 806 37.71 -56.35 7.61
CA ILE A 806 38.31 -55.93 8.89
C ILE A 806 38.65 -57.16 9.74
N TYR A 807 37.68 -58.06 9.99
CA TYR A 807 37.87 -59.23 10.84
C TYR A 807 38.90 -60.23 10.30
N ARG A 808 39.22 -60.18 9.00
CA ARG A 808 40.25 -61.04 8.42
C ARG A 808 41.64 -60.43 8.44
N ASN A 809 41.75 -59.12 8.24
CA ASN A 809 43.01 -58.46 7.91
C ASN A 809 43.53 -57.51 9.00
N GLU A 810 42.67 -56.96 9.87
CA GLU A 810 43.09 -56.06 10.95
C GLU A 810 43.55 -56.85 12.18
N LYS A 811 44.86 -56.91 12.40
CA LYS A 811 45.50 -57.78 13.41
C LYS A 811 44.90 -57.66 14.82
N GLU A 812 44.49 -56.47 15.24
CA GLU A 812 43.94 -56.21 16.58
C GLU A 812 42.48 -56.65 16.73
N PHE A 813 41.78 -56.84 15.61
CA PHE A 813 40.36 -57.19 15.55
C PHE A 813 40.13 -58.53 14.84
N ALA A 814 41.18 -59.31 14.55
CA ALA A 814 41.08 -60.51 13.74
C ALA A 814 40.19 -61.59 14.39
N ASP A 815 39.13 -62.01 13.69
CA ASP A 815 38.19 -63.07 14.10
C ASP A 815 37.62 -63.79 12.87
N GLU A 816 38.15 -64.97 12.57
CA GLU A 816 37.75 -65.77 11.40
C GLU A 816 36.27 -66.22 11.47
N SER A 817 35.69 -66.36 12.66
CA SER A 817 34.30 -66.78 12.81
C SER A 817 33.35 -65.64 12.45
N LEU A 818 33.66 -64.43 12.89
CA LEU A 818 32.92 -63.22 12.50
C LEU A 818 33.13 -62.91 11.02
N ALA A 819 34.36 -63.01 10.49
CA ALA A 819 34.62 -62.82 9.07
C ALA A 819 33.75 -63.75 8.21
N LYS A 820 33.72 -65.05 8.54
CA LYS A 820 32.87 -66.03 7.84
C LYS A 820 31.38 -65.72 7.99
N TYR A 821 30.93 -65.33 9.18
CA TYR A 821 29.53 -64.94 9.40
C TYR A 821 29.12 -63.78 8.48
N HIS A 822 29.91 -62.71 8.41
CA HIS A 822 29.58 -61.57 7.56
C HIS A 822 29.61 -61.91 6.07
N LEU A 823 30.55 -62.76 5.61
CA LEU A 823 30.54 -63.27 4.22
C LEU A 823 29.27 -64.06 3.88
N GLU A 824 28.82 -64.95 4.78
CA GLU A 824 27.57 -65.70 4.59
C GLU A 824 26.34 -64.77 4.54
N GLN A 825 26.35 -63.65 5.26
CA GLN A 825 25.26 -62.66 5.19
C GLN A 825 25.33 -61.81 3.91
N ALA A 826 26.52 -61.44 3.45
CA ALA A 826 26.71 -60.75 2.17
C ALA A 826 26.20 -61.61 1.00
N GLU A 827 26.50 -62.92 1.02
CA GLU A 827 26.00 -63.87 0.02
C GLU A 827 24.46 -63.99 0.06
N LYS A 828 23.85 -64.05 1.25
CA LYS A 828 22.38 -64.06 1.41
C LYS A 828 21.72 -62.79 0.91
N ALA A 829 22.40 -61.65 1.05
CA ALA A 829 21.96 -60.37 0.51
C ALA A 829 22.19 -60.25 -1.01
N GLY A 830 22.78 -61.26 -1.65
CA GLY A 830 23.02 -61.30 -3.09
C GLY A 830 24.17 -60.39 -3.56
N LEU A 831 25.09 -60.04 -2.66
CA LEU A 831 26.22 -59.17 -2.97
C LEU A 831 27.35 -59.95 -3.66
N ASP A 832 28.07 -59.27 -4.56
CA ASP A 832 29.29 -59.79 -5.16
C ASP A 832 30.45 -59.69 -4.16
N ILE A 833 31.01 -60.84 -3.77
CA ILE A 833 32.09 -60.90 -2.78
C ILE A 833 33.43 -60.79 -3.52
N PRO A 834 34.28 -59.82 -3.19
CA PRO A 834 35.58 -59.66 -3.82
C PRO A 834 36.46 -60.92 -3.73
N ASP A 835 37.14 -61.30 -4.81
CA ASP A 835 37.99 -62.51 -4.89
C ASP A 835 39.10 -62.57 -3.81
N ASP A 836 39.45 -61.44 -3.20
CA ASP A 836 40.44 -61.33 -2.13
C ASP A 836 39.88 -61.63 -0.72
N LEU A 837 38.58 -61.87 -0.60
CA LEU A 837 37.83 -62.27 0.60
C LEU A 837 37.15 -63.63 0.39
#